data_AF-A0A2D6A7L0-F1
#
_entry.id   AF-A0A2D6A7L0-F1
#
_cell.length_a   1.000
_cell.length_b   1.000
_cell.length_c   1.000
_cell.angle_alpha   90.00
_cell.angle_beta   90.00
_cell.angle_gamma   90.00
#
_symmetry.space_group_name_H-M   'P 1'
#
loop_
_entity.id
_entity.type
_entity.pdbx_description
1 polymer ?
#
loop_
_entity_poly.entity_id
_entity_poly.type
_entity_poly.pdbx_seq_one_letter_code
_entity_poly.pdbx_strand_id
1 'polypeptide(L)'
;MLALAFLVSLQAATADTRQLIDAHVRALMRKHDVPGVSVAVIEAGKVAWAKGYGVAELGRAQRVRTGTLFQAASISKPVAALGVLRLVERGSLSLSGDANDKLASFRLRSTRQGQPVTVKQLLSHTAGVAVHGFSGYGHEATVPSLAQVLAGEPPANSPRIRVKSTSAPGPRPFRYSGGGYCVLQQLMLDVSGKSFPALMRGLVLDPLGMKDSSYAQPLPQAWRDRAAAAHVGRSGTVVLPGKYHSYPEMAAAGLWTTPSDLARFAIAVQRARVGDEGAIVKAGTVTSMLGGVARVDDDRRMGLGLFLCGKGDALRFEHGGANAGFRCFLQATASTGQGAVVMTNSDRGGRIVRSVVQRIAASYRWPPATRTDAIDTLCASMTKPGHPGVAVAVISKGKMMLSKGYGEANLEYGLPITPQTVFHVASVSKQFTSFAVALLEADGKLTFGDDVRKHLAYVPDFGKTITLRHLATHTSGLRDQWQLLGIAGWRLDDVITTEHILDMVRHQKELNFAPGARHLYSNTGYTLLAEVVRKVSGRSLAEFLKERVFDPLGMKGAHVHDDHERIVPDRAYSYRRDGTGWRKAVLSLANAGATSLFATAEDLALWLHNFSMAKVGGRVVVDRLFERGKTVGGQPLAYALGIVHGEHEGLALIGHGGSDAGFRSNVIWFPEKELGVVVLGNYSAAGPGVLARRIASVWLGKELPRAKPTAQARMRRSFVSRRRMRVYIGRYRMAGGLAVRVFRDKRKLRAQADGAAALELMPVKDHEFIGLPARVRVIFDVADDRATGMRIFHRNGRKQRADRVAAEGKQGPDFTEFAGAFYSDELDTTYRLVVEDGKLVARHRRHGRISLLPLGQDRFGSRSWFFGSIVMTRDDAGKVDGFRLSGGRVLHLRFRKRTE
;
A
#
# COMPACT_ATOMS: atom_id res chain seq x y z
N MET A 1 -13.27 11.72 -39.60
CA MET A 1 -12.47 10.56 -39.14
C MET A 1 -12.02 10.63 -37.68
N LEU A 2 -11.58 11.77 -37.12
CA LEU A 2 -11.17 11.88 -35.71
C LEU A 2 -12.29 11.59 -34.67
N ALA A 3 -13.53 12.01 -34.94
CA ALA A 3 -14.66 11.72 -34.04
C ALA A 3 -15.02 10.22 -34.00
N LEU A 4 -14.89 9.52 -35.14
CA LEU A 4 -15.15 8.08 -35.25
C LEU A 4 -14.07 7.27 -34.51
N ALA A 5 -12.80 7.67 -34.61
CA ALA A 5 -11.71 7.06 -33.85
C ALA A 5 -11.83 7.27 -32.33
N PHE A 6 -12.36 8.42 -31.90
CA PHE A 6 -12.63 8.70 -30.48
C PHE A 6 -13.79 7.85 -29.94
N LEU A 7 -14.87 7.68 -30.71
CA LEU A 7 -16.00 6.80 -30.37
C LEU A 7 -15.59 5.32 -30.34
N VAL A 8 -14.81 4.85 -31.31
CA VAL A 8 -14.29 3.47 -31.36
C VAL A 8 -13.34 3.19 -30.18
N SER A 9 -12.49 4.14 -29.80
CA SER A 9 -11.59 3.97 -28.63
C SER A 9 -12.34 3.97 -27.29
N LEU A 10 -13.41 4.74 -27.13
CA LEU A 10 -14.28 4.69 -25.94
C LEU A 10 -15.07 3.36 -25.87
N GLN A 11 -15.58 2.87 -27.00
CA GLN A 11 -16.27 1.58 -27.07
C GLN A 11 -15.33 0.39 -26.79
N ALA A 12 -14.09 0.43 -27.27
CA ALA A 12 -13.07 -0.58 -26.97
C ALA A 12 -12.69 -0.57 -25.47
N ALA A 13 -12.50 0.61 -24.87
CA ALA A 13 -12.19 0.75 -23.45
C ALA A 13 -13.34 0.28 -22.53
N THR A 14 -14.59 0.52 -22.92
CA THR A 14 -15.77 0.06 -22.16
C THR A 14 -16.01 -1.45 -22.32
N ALA A 15 -15.71 -2.03 -23.49
CA ALA A 15 -15.76 -3.47 -23.71
C ALA A 15 -14.73 -4.22 -22.83
N ASP A 16 -13.51 -3.72 -22.76
CA ASP A 16 -12.44 -4.25 -21.89
C ASP A 16 -12.83 -4.17 -20.40
N THR A 17 -13.40 -3.03 -19.99
CA THR A 17 -13.89 -2.80 -18.62
C THR A 17 -14.95 -3.83 -18.20
N ARG A 18 -15.93 -4.12 -19.07
CA ARG A 18 -16.99 -5.10 -18.78
C ARG A 18 -16.46 -6.52 -18.72
N GLN A 19 -15.58 -6.92 -19.63
CA GLN A 19 -14.96 -8.26 -19.62
C GLN A 19 -14.19 -8.52 -18.32
N LEU A 20 -13.45 -7.51 -17.83
CA LEU A 20 -12.74 -7.58 -16.56
C LEU A 20 -13.66 -7.74 -15.35
N ILE A 21 -14.85 -7.15 -15.37
CA ILE A 21 -15.87 -7.32 -14.31
C ILE A 21 -16.51 -8.71 -14.42
N ASP A 22 -16.88 -9.13 -15.62
CA ASP A 22 -17.47 -10.45 -15.89
C ASP A 22 -16.56 -11.59 -15.42
N ALA A 23 -15.27 -11.52 -15.74
CA ALA A 23 -14.28 -12.51 -15.32
C ALA A 23 -14.16 -12.56 -13.78
N HIS A 24 -14.16 -11.39 -13.13
CA HIS A 24 -14.09 -11.27 -11.67
C HIS A 24 -15.31 -11.89 -10.98
N VAL A 25 -16.53 -11.59 -11.45
CA VAL A 25 -17.77 -12.17 -10.93
C VAL A 25 -17.73 -13.70 -11.04
N ARG A 26 -17.36 -14.25 -12.20
CA ARG A 26 -17.29 -15.70 -12.42
C ARG A 26 -16.23 -16.37 -11.55
N ALA A 27 -15.06 -15.75 -11.40
CA ALA A 27 -14.00 -16.28 -10.54
C ALA A 27 -14.44 -16.35 -9.08
N LEU A 28 -15.09 -15.29 -8.57
CA LEU A 28 -15.62 -15.27 -7.21
C LEU A 28 -16.77 -16.26 -7.00
N MET A 29 -17.67 -16.41 -7.98
CA MET A 29 -18.74 -17.41 -7.92
C MET A 29 -18.18 -18.83 -7.80
N ARG A 30 -17.17 -19.19 -8.61
CA ARG A 30 -16.50 -20.50 -8.53
C ARG A 30 -15.76 -20.68 -7.21
N LYS A 31 -15.05 -19.66 -6.74
CA LYS A 31 -14.27 -19.73 -5.49
C LYS A 31 -15.14 -19.92 -4.25
N HIS A 32 -16.37 -19.44 -4.27
CA HIS A 32 -17.24 -19.38 -3.10
C HIS A 32 -18.54 -20.17 -3.26
N ASP A 33 -18.69 -20.97 -4.31
CA ASP A 33 -19.87 -21.79 -4.59
C ASP A 33 -21.17 -20.99 -4.56
N VAL A 34 -21.18 -19.81 -5.19
CA VAL A 34 -22.38 -18.95 -5.26
C VAL A 34 -23.18 -19.30 -6.53
N PRO A 35 -24.41 -19.85 -6.44
CA PRO A 35 -25.14 -20.37 -7.61
C PRO A 35 -25.58 -19.29 -8.59
N GLY A 36 -26.09 -18.17 -8.09
CA GLY A 36 -26.69 -17.12 -8.89
C GLY A 36 -26.31 -15.71 -8.42
N VAL A 37 -26.01 -14.84 -9.38
CA VAL A 37 -25.68 -13.43 -9.14
C VAL A 37 -26.38 -12.57 -10.19
N SER A 38 -26.91 -11.43 -9.79
CA SER A 38 -27.41 -10.40 -10.70
C SER A 38 -26.79 -9.05 -10.34
N VAL A 39 -26.36 -8.31 -11.36
CA VAL A 39 -25.63 -7.04 -11.24
C VAL A 39 -26.31 -5.97 -12.09
N ALA A 40 -26.41 -4.74 -11.57
CA ALA A 40 -26.68 -3.53 -12.34
C ALA A 40 -25.62 -2.47 -12.02
N VAL A 41 -25.11 -1.80 -13.05
CA VAL A 41 -24.13 -0.71 -12.93
C VAL A 41 -24.77 0.59 -13.36
N ILE A 42 -24.55 1.64 -12.56
CA ILE A 42 -24.98 3.01 -12.82
C ILE A 42 -23.75 3.81 -13.23
N GLU A 43 -23.85 4.50 -14.36
CA GLU A 43 -22.86 5.47 -14.83
C GLU A 43 -23.61 6.66 -15.44
N ALA A 44 -23.13 7.88 -15.17
CA ALA A 44 -23.76 9.11 -15.63
C ALA A 44 -25.27 9.20 -15.31
N GLY A 45 -25.67 8.73 -14.13
CA GLY A 45 -27.06 8.79 -13.64
C GLY A 45 -28.04 7.86 -14.39
N LYS A 46 -27.54 6.85 -15.10
CA LYS A 46 -28.35 5.88 -15.85
C LYS A 46 -27.85 4.46 -15.58
N VAL A 47 -28.75 3.47 -15.70
CA VAL A 47 -28.33 2.05 -15.70
C VAL A 47 -27.52 1.80 -16.97
N ALA A 48 -26.19 1.75 -16.84
CA ALA A 48 -25.27 1.54 -17.96
C ALA A 48 -25.40 0.13 -18.53
N TRP A 49 -25.53 -0.87 -17.65
CA TRP A 49 -25.86 -2.25 -18.02
C TRP A 49 -26.35 -3.03 -16.80
N ALA A 50 -27.05 -4.13 -17.06
CA ALA A 50 -27.39 -5.14 -16.07
C ALA A 50 -27.15 -6.55 -16.64
N LYS A 51 -26.80 -7.52 -15.78
CA LYS A 51 -26.50 -8.90 -16.19
C LYS A 51 -26.73 -9.90 -15.07
N GLY A 52 -27.31 -11.05 -15.43
CA GLY A 52 -27.42 -12.23 -14.57
C GLY A 52 -26.34 -13.27 -14.87
N TYR A 53 -25.94 -14.02 -13.85
CA TYR A 53 -24.93 -15.07 -13.88
C TYR A 53 -25.43 -16.30 -13.12
N GLY A 54 -25.13 -17.48 -13.64
CA GLY A 54 -25.46 -18.75 -13.00
C GLY A 54 -26.96 -19.06 -13.03
N VAL A 55 -27.44 -19.74 -11.99
CA VAL A 55 -28.79 -20.34 -11.92
C VAL A 55 -29.64 -19.74 -10.81
N ALA A 56 -30.94 -19.62 -11.08
CA ALA A 56 -31.93 -19.13 -10.12
C ALA A 56 -32.23 -20.18 -9.04
N GLU A 57 -32.06 -21.47 -9.35
CA GLU A 57 -32.24 -22.63 -8.47
C GLU A 57 -31.24 -23.71 -8.89
N LEU A 58 -30.42 -24.20 -7.96
CA LEU A 58 -29.47 -25.28 -8.23
C LEU A 58 -30.21 -26.58 -8.56
N GLY A 59 -29.74 -27.32 -9.56
CA GLY A 59 -30.41 -28.53 -10.06
C GLY A 59 -31.52 -28.26 -11.08
N ARG A 60 -31.80 -26.99 -11.43
CA ARG A 60 -32.74 -26.60 -12.49
C ARG A 60 -32.02 -25.86 -13.63
N ALA A 61 -32.60 -25.91 -14.83
CA ALA A 61 -32.08 -25.20 -16.00
C ALA A 61 -32.30 -23.66 -15.97
N GLN A 62 -33.08 -23.15 -15.01
CA GLN A 62 -33.46 -21.74 -14.96
C GLN A 62 -32.25 -20.85 -14.62
N ARG A 63 -31.87 -19.99 -15.58
CA ARG A 63 -30.76 -19.04 -15.41
C ARG A 63 -31.21 -17.77 -14.68
N VAL A 64 -30.29 -17.17 -13.94
CA VAL A 64 -30.48 -15.78 -13.47
C VAL A 64 -30.47 -14.83 -14.67
N ARG A 65 -31.51 -14.02 -14.79
CA ARG A 65 -31.66 -12.96 -15.79
C ARG A 65 -31.80 -11.60 -15.10
N THR A 66 -31.77 -10.51 -15.88
CA THR A 66 -31.94 -9.15 -15.36
C THR A 66 -33.29 -8.93 -14.68
N GLY A 67 -34.32 -9.66 -15.09
CA GLY A 67 -35.65 -9.65 -14.49
C GLY A 67 -35.89 -10.69 -13.39
N THR A 68 -34.87 -11.45 -12.97
CA THR A 68 -34.99 -12.41 -11.86
C THR A 68 -35.13 -11.64 -10.55
N LEU A 69 -36.15 -12.01 -9.76
CA LEU A 69 -36.46 -11.38 -8.48
C LEU A 69 -35.64 -12.00 -7.36
N PHE A 70 -35.12 -11.15 -6.49
CA PHE A 70 -34.40 -11.52 -5.28
C PHE A 70 -35.05 -10.81 -4.09
N GLN A 71 -34.90 -11.39 -2.90
CA GLN A 71 -35.18 -10.64 -1.68
C GLN A 71 -34.08 -9.61 -1.45
N ALA A 72 -34.45 -8.33 -1.46
CA ALA A 72 -33.55 -7.22 -1.12
C ALA A 72 -33.17 -7.23 0.36
N ALA A 73 -33.88 -8.00 1.19
CA ALA A 73 -33.65 -8.12 2.61
C ALA A 73 -33.60 -6.73 3.24
N SER A 74 -32.55 -6.40 4.01
CA SER A 74 -32.47 -5.09 4.68
C SER A 74 -32.33 -3.88 3.75
N ILE A 75 -32.12 -4.03 2.43
CA ILE A 75 -32.27 -2.91 1.47
C ILE A 75 -33.73 -2.43 1.39
N SER A 76 -34.68 -3.20 1.92
CA SER A 76 -36.06 -2.73 2.18
C SER A 76 -36.09 -1.42 2.99
N LYS A 77 -35.18 -1.27 3.96
CA LYS A 77 -35.15 -0.12 4.87
C LYS A 77 -34.92 1.22 4.16
N PRO A 78 -33.89 1.41 3.32
CA PRO A 78 -33.72 2.68 2.60
C PRO A 78 -34.87 2.99 1.64
N VAL A 79 -35.49 1.98 1.02
CA VAL A 79 -36.64 2.19 0.14
C VAL A 79 -37.88 2.59 0.95
N ALA A 80 -38.15 1.94 2.08
CA ALA A 80 -39.21 2.32 3.02
C ALA A 80 -38.97 3.69 3.67
N ALA A 81 -37.72 4.01 4.00
CA ALA A 81 -37.31 5.32 4.52
C ALA A 81 -37.66 6.45 3.54
N LEU A 82 -37.47 6.22 2.24
CA LEU A 82 -37.92 7.18 1.24
C LEU A 82 -39.45 7.36 1.25
N GLY A 83 -40.21 6.28 1.46
CA GLY A 83 -41.67 6.35 1.65
C GLY A 83 -42.06 7.21 2.87
N VAL A 84 -41.38 7.02 4.01
CA VAL A 84 -41.57 7.86 5.22
C VAL A 84 -41.26 9.33 4.90
N LEU A 85 -40.15 9.60 4.22
CA LEU A 85 -39.75 10.95 3.84
C LEU A 85 -40.74 11.61 2.87
N ARG A 86 -41.39 10.84 1.99
CA ARG A 86 -42.47 11.35 1.12
C ARG A 86 -43.72 11.73 1.91
N LEU A 87 -44.04 11.01 2.99
CA LEU A 87 -45.10 11.42 3.92
C LEU A 87 -44.73 12.67 4.71
N VAL A 88 -43.44 12.84 5.06
CA VAL A 88 -42.93 14.09 5.66
C VAL A 88 -43.07 15.27 4.69
N GLU A 89 -42.69 15.09 3.42
CA GLU A 89 -42.84 16.14 2.40
C GLU A 89 -44.28 16.59 2.17
N ARG A 90 -45.25 15.69 2.42
CA ARG A 90 -46.70 15.94 2.34
C ARG A 90 -47.30 16.49 3.63
N GLY A 91 -46.49 16.70 4.68
CA GLY A 91 -46.93 17.19 5.99
C GLY A 91 -47.67 16.16 6.85
N SER A 92 -47.77 14.90 6.41
CA SER A 92 -48.47 13.84 7.15
C SER A 92 -47.65 13.30 8.32
N LEU A 93 -46.32 13.45 8.28
CA LEU A 93 -45.39 13.07 9.34
C LEU A 93 -44.38 14.20 9.60
N SER A 94 -43.81 14.22 10.80
CA SER A 94 -42.69 15.11 11.16
C SER A 94 -41.46 14.28 11.52
N LEU A 95 -40.27 14.72 11.07
CA LEU A 95 -39.01 14.09 11.46
C LEU A 95 -38.69 14.26 12.95
N SER A 96 -39.14 15.36 13.55
CA SER A 96 -38.89 15.72 14.96
C SER A 96 -40.04 15.37 15.90
N GLY A 97 -41.24 15.09 15.38
CA GLY A 97 -42.39 14.68 16.20
C GLY A 97 -42.19 13.31 16.84
N ASP A 98 -42.90 13.04 17.95
CA ASP A 98 -42.93 11.72 18.57
C ASP A 98 -43.69 10.76 17.64
N ALA A 99 -43.14 9.57 17.41
CA ALA A 99 -43.82 8.55 16.63
C ALA A 99 -45.18 8.17 17.25
N ASN A 100 -45.30 8.23 18.59
CA ASN A 100 -46.56 7.92 19.28
C ASN A 100 -47.69 8.92 18.99
N ASP A 101 -47.40 10.13 18.50
CA ASP A 101 -48.44 11.12 18.16
C ASP A 101 -49.32 10.68 16.99
N LYS A 102 -48.85 9.72 16.20
CA LYS A 102 -49.47 9.23 14.96
C LYS A 102 -49.65 7.72 14.91
N LEU A 103 -49.18 6.99 15.93
CA LEU A 103 -49.45 5.57 16.08
C LEU A 103 -50.79 5.39 16.80
N ALA A 104 -51.76 4.79 16.12
CA ALA A 104 -53.11 4.55 16.61
C ALA A 104 -53.32 3.08 17.04
N SER A 105 -52.71 2.13 16.33
CA SER A 105 -52.90 0.69 16.55
C SER A 105 -51.90 0.06 17.53
N PHE A 106 -50.87 0.82 17.92
CA PHE A 106 -49.78 0.37 18.78
C PHE A 106 -49.21 1.56 19.53
N ARG A 107 -48.69 1.37 20.76
CA ARG A 107 -47.94 2.41 21.47
C ARG A 107 -46.52 1.94 21.74
N LEU A 108 -45.53 2.69 21.23
CA LEU A 108 -44.13 2.39 21.46
C LEU A 108 -43.78 2.73 22.91
N ARG A 109 -43.60 1.69 23.73
CA ARG A 109 -43.18 1.84 25.12
C ARG A 109 -41.69 2.20 25.21
N SER A 110 -41.41 3.31 25.89
CA SER A 110 -40.05 3.76 26.25
C SER A 110 -39.77 3.49 27.72
N THR A 111 -38.56 3.03 28.03
CA THR A 111 -38.09 2.90 29.43
C THR A 111 -37.58 4.21 30.01
N ARG A 112 -37.47 5.27 29.19
CA ARG A 112 -37.22 6.64 29.65
C ARG A 112 -38.53 7.42 29.60
N GLN A 113 -39.15 7.65 30.76
CA GLN A 113 -40.34 8.50 30.86
C GLN A 113 -40.01 9.91 30.34
N GLY A 114 -40.93 10.50 29.57
CA GLY A 114 -40.81 11.87 29.06
C GLY A 114 -39.85 12.12 27.89
N GLN A 115 -39.18 11.10 27.33
CA GLN A 115 -38.35 11.27 26.12
C GLN A 115 -39.06 10.71 24.87
N PRO A 116 -39.48 11.58 23.92
CA PRO A 116 -40.16 11.14 22.70
C PRO A 116 -39.22 10.31 21.81
N VAL A 117 -39.78 9.35 21.07
CA VAL A 117 -39.04 8.59 20.06
C VAL A 117 -39.38 9.15 18.69
N THR A 118 -38.46 9.89 18.08
CA THR A 118 -38.78 10.62 16.85
C THR A 118 -38.65 9.76 15.59
N VAL A 119 -39.35 10.14 14.53
CA VAL A 119 -39.23 9.49 13.20
C VAL A 119 -37.77 9.54 12.71
N LYS A 120 -37.06 10.66 12.93
CA LYS A 120 -35.63 10.78 12.61
C LYS A 120 -34.78 9.77 13.36
N GLN A 121 -35.09 9.51 14.64
CA GLN A 121 -34.35 8.52 15.44
C GLN A 121 -34.62 7.09 14.96
N LEU A 122 -35.84 6.77 14.54
CA LEU A 122 -36.19 5.47 13.97
C LEU A 122 -35.45 5.23 12.64
N LEU A 123 -35.49 6.21 11.72
CA LEU A 123 -34.83 6.16 10.42
C LEU A 123 -33.29 6.06 10.51
N SER A 124 -32.69 6.63 11.55
CA SER A 124 -31.23 6.66 11.75
C SER A 124 -30.71 5.59 12.70
N HIS A 125 -31.56 4.65 13.13
CA HIS A 125 -31.20 3.61 14.10
C HIS A 125 -30.65 4.17 15.43
N THR A 126 -31.05 5.38 15.81
CA THR A 126 -30.68 6.01 17.09
C THR A 126 -31.83 5.96 18.10
N ALA A 127 -32.99 5.42 17.73
CA ALA A 127 -34.12 5.24 18.65
C ALA A 127 -33.88 4.17 19.73
N GLY A 128 -32.83 3.33 19.65
CA GLY A 128 -32.58 2.28 20.66
C GLY A 128 -33.66 1.18 20.73
N VAL A 129 -34.46 1.01 19.67
CA VAL A 129 -35.50 -0.01 19.57
C VAL A 129 -34.87 -1.40 19.40
N ALA A 130 -35.36 -2.39 20.15
CA ALA A 130 -34.90 -3.77 20.11
C ALA A 130 -35.17 -4.46 18.75
N VAL A 131 -34.65 -5.69 18.62
CA VAL A 131 -34.74 -6.56 17.43
C VAL A 131 -33.93 -6.02 16.23
N HIS A 132 -32.82 -6.69 15.93
CA HIS A 132 -31.90 -6.27 14.87
C HIS A 132 -32.30 -6.81 13.49
N GLY A 133 -32.88 -8.01 13.43
CA GLY A 133 -33.29 -8.70 12.21
C GLY A 133 -34.30 -9.81 12.50
N PHE A 134 -34.76 -10.49 11.45
CA PHE A 134 -35.84 -11.48 11.48
C PHE A 134 -35.42 -12.74 10.71
N SER A 135 -35.86 -13.92 11.17
CA SER A 135 -35.54 -15.21 10.52
C SER A 135 -36.38 -15.47 9.27
N GLY A 136 -37.56 -14.83 9.18
CA GLY A 136 -38.56 -15.13 8.17
C GLY A 136 -39.35 -16.40 8.50
N TYR A 137 -40.36 -16.68 7.69
CA TYR A 137 -41.32 -17.76 7.88
C TYR A 137 -41.30 -18.67 6.67
N GLY A 138 -41.19 -19.99 6.88
CA GLY A 138 -41.20 -20.99 5.81
C GLY A 138 -42.53 -21.01 5.05
N HIS A 139 -42.56 -21.67 3.89
CA HIS A 139 -43.74 -21.69 3.02
C HIS A 139 -45.00 -22.27 3.70
N GLU A 140 -44.82 -23.28 4.56
CA GLU A 140 -45.90 -23.94 5.30
C GLU A 140 -46.18 -23.29 6.67
N ALA A 141 -45.38 -22.30 7.08
CA ALA A 141 -45.55 -21.65 8.37
C ALA A 141 -46.65 -20.58 8.32
N THR A 142 -47.44 -20.48 9.39
CA THR A 142 -48.38 -19.37 9.58
C THR A 142 -47.61 -18.05 9.70
N VAL A 143 -47.84 -17.13 8.78
CA VAL A 143 -47.21 -15.80 8.77
C VAL A 143 -47.95 -14.88 9.74
N PRO A 144 -47.27 -14.25 10.73
CA PRO A 144 -47.93 -13.35 11.68
C PRO A 144 -48.34 -12.03 11.03
N SER A 145 -49.34 -11.39 11.63
CA SER A 145 -49.65 -9.99 11.39
C SER A 145 -48.55 -9.06 11.95
N LEU A 146 -48.47 -7.82 11.45
CA LEU A 146 -47.54 -6.82 11.99
C LEU A 146 -47.81 -6.53 13.48
N ALA A 147 -49.08 -6.56 13.91
CA ALA A 147 -49.46 -6.38 15.31
C ALA A 147 -48.86 -7.47 16.21
N GLN A 148 -48.94 -8.74 15.79
CA GLN A 148 -48.31 -9.86 16.50
C GLN A 148 -46.77 -9.71 16.55
N VAL A 149 -46.14 -9.27 15.46
CA VAL A 149 -44.69 -8.99 15.46
C VAL A 149 -44.32 -7.88 16.45
N LEU A 150 -45.07 -6.77 16.47
CA LEU A 150 -44.85 -5.67 17.40
C LEU A 150 -45.03 -6.11 18.85
N ALA A 151 -46.05 -6.92 19.13
CA ALA A 151 -46.34 -7.48 20.45
C ALA A 151 -45.38 -8.60 20.88
N GLY A 152 -44.70 -9.24 19.92
CA GLY A 152 -43.89 -10.44 20.15
C GLY A 152 -44.74 -11.66 20.49
N GLU A 153 -45.93 -11.76 19.90
CA GLU A 153 -46.93 -12.79 20.18
C GLU A 153 -46.95 -13.84 19.05
N PRO A 154 -47.14 -15.14 19.37
CA PRO A 154 -47.24 -16.18 18.35
C PRO A 154 -48.28 -15.85 17.26
N PRO A 155 -48.02 -16.21 15.99
CA PRO A 155 -46.90 -17.02 15.52
C PRO A 155 -45.62 -16.22 15.25
N ALA A 156 -45.49 -14.98 15.74
CA ALA A 156 -44.25 -14.21 15.56
C ALA A 156 -43.05 -14.91 16.21
N ASN A 157 -41.95 -15.03 15.45
CA ASN A 157 -40.71 -15.68 15.90
C ASN A 157 -39.66 -14.69 16.43
N SER A 158 -40.10 -13.47 16.80
CA SER A 158 -39.24 -12.42 17.31
C SER A 158 -39.75 -11.88 18.65
N PRO A 159 -38.84 -11.41 19.54
CA PRO A 159 -39.27 -10.77 20.79
C PRO A 159 -40.04 -9.48 20.54
N ARG A 160 -40.86 -9.08 21.52
CA ARG A 160 -41.61 -7.81 21.52
C ARG A 160 -40.74 -6.61 21.13
N ILE A 161 -41.26 -5.77 20.24
CA ILE A 161 -40.61 -4.55 19.79
C ILE A 161 -40.82 -3.45 20.85
N ARG A 162 -39.71 -3.01 21.45
CA ARG A 162 -39.68 -1.96 22.49
C ARG A 162 -38.35 -1.24 22.50
N VAL A 163 -38.32 -0.03 23.06
CA VAL A 163 -37.05 0.64 23.37
C VAL A 163 -36.33 -0.12 24.48
N LYS A 164 -35.03 -0.42 24.31
CA LYS A 164 -34.19 -0.93 25.40
C LYS A 164 -33.52 0.23 26.14
N SER A 165 -33.54 0.19 27.47
CA SER A 165 -32.83 1.17 28.31
C SER A 165 -31.34 1.17 28.02
N THR A 166 -30.77 2.36 27.83
CA THR A 166 -29.33 2.62 28.00
C THR A 166 -29.19 3.59 29.17
N SER A 167 -28.35 3.25 30.15
CA SER A 167 -28.21 3.94 31.43
C SER A 167 -27.52 5.31 31.38
N ALA A 168 -27.06 5.78 30.21
CA ALA A 168 -26.33 7.03 30.08
C ALA A 168 -27.22 8.24 29.70
N PRO A 169 -27.15 9.37 30.42
CA PRO A 169 -27.69 10.65 29.94
C PRO A 169 -26.98 11.05 28.63
N GLY A 170 -27.74 11.47 27.61
CA GLY A 170 -27.21 11.90 26.31
C GLY A 170 -27.90 11.27 25.09
N PRO A 171 -27.53 11.70 23.86
CA PRO A 171 -28.03 11.14 22.61
C PRO A 171 -27.74 9.64 22.53
N ARG A 172 -28.73 8.84 22.11
CA ARG A 172 -28.56 7.39 21.98
C ARG A 172 -27.56 7.07 20.86
N PRO A 173 -26.54 6.23 21.11
CA PRO A 173 -25.60 5.82 20.07
C PRO A 173 -26.33 5.01 18.98
N PHE A 174 -25.72 4.93 17.80
CA PHE A 174 -26.20 4.08 16.71
C PHE A 174 -26.37 2.64 17.18
N ARG A 175 -27.57 2.06 16.96
CA ARG A 175 -27.87 0.65 17.21
C ARG A 175 -28.82 0.14 16.13
N TYR A 176 -28.27 -0.64 15.20
CA TYR A 176 -29.03 -1.20 14.08
C TYR A 176 -30.30 -1.93 14.56
N SER A 177 -31.45 -1.56 13.99
CA SER A 177 -32.77 -1.98 14.49
C SER A 177 -33.73 -2.25 13.34
N GLY A 178 -34.10 -3.52 13.17
CA GLY A 178 -35.21 -3.95 12.32
C GLY A 178 -36.56 -3.64 12.98
N GLY A 179 -36.65 -3.76 14.31
CA GLY A 179 -37.87 -3.44 15.06
C GLY A 179 -38.28 -1.97 14.90
N GLY A 180 -37.32 -1.03 14.87
CA GLY A 180 -37.61 0.38 14.60
C GLY A 180 -38.26 0.61 13.22
N TYR A 181 -37.92 -0.21 12.22
CA TYR A 181 -38.56 -0.17 10.91
C TYR A 181 -39.94 -0.80 10.88
N CYS A 182 -40.24 -1.75 11.77
CA CYS A 182 -41.61 -2.24 11.95
C CYS A 182 -42.50 -1.18 12.60
N VAL A 183 -41.96 -0.38 13.52
CA VAL A 183 -42.66 0.80 14.06
C VAL A 183 -42.94 1.81 12.95
N LEU A 184 -41.95 2.09 12.08
CA LEU A 184 -42.17 2.95 10.91
C LEU A 184 -43.20 2.37 9.95
N GLN A 185 -43.20 1.05 9.72
CA GLN A 185 -44.22 0.39 8.93
C GLN A 185 -45.62 0.64 9.50
N GLN A 186 -45.82 0.41 10.81
CA GLN A 186 -47.11 0.63 11.46
C GLN A 186 -47.53 2.09 11.42
N LEU A 187 -46.60 3.01 11.69
CA LEU A 187 -46.83 4.45 11.59
C LEU A 187 -47.31 4.87 10.19
N MET A 188 -46.74 4.28 9.14
CA MET A 188 -47.16 4.54 7.76
C MET A 188 -48.55 3.98 7.46
N LEU A 189 -48.93 2.83 8.04
CA LEU A 189 -50.27 2.26 7.91
C LEU A 189 -51.30 3.16 8.60
N ASP A 190 -51.05 3.53 9.86
CA ASP A 190 -51.97 4.30 10.68
C ASP A 190 -52.26 5.69 10.08
N VAL A 191 -51.24 6.33 9.49
CA VAL A 191 -51.40 7.67 8.88
C VAL A 191 -52.05 7.62 7.50
N SER A 192 -51.95 6.49 6.77
CA SER A 192 -52.42 6.43 5.39
C SER A 192 -53.71 5.64 5.17
N GLY A 193 -54.07 4.74 6.10
CA GLY A 193 -55.17 3.78 5.93
C GLY A 193 -54.97 2.75 4.82
N LYS A 194 -53.78 2.69 4.19
CA LYS A 194 -53.49 1.78 3.07
C LYS A 194 -52.62 0.62 3.52
N SER A 195 -52.74 -0.53 2.85
CA SER A 195 -51.80 -1.63 3.04
C SER A 195 -50.38 -1.20 2.65
N PHE A 196 -49.36 -1.75 3.33
CA PHE A 196 -47.98 -1.34 3.11
C PHE A 196 -47.52 -1.52 1.64
N PRO A 197 -47.83 -2.63 0.94
CA PRO A 197 -47.50 -2.77 -0.47
C PRO A 197 -48.16 -1.72 -1.37
N ALA A 198 -49.46 -1.42 -1.15
CA ALA A 198 -50.17 -0.42 -1.94
C ALA A 198 -49.63 1.00 -1.68
N LEU A 199 -49.32 1.30 -0.43
CA LEU A 199 -48.74 2.58 -0.04
C LEU A 199 -47.36 2.79 -0.68
N MET A 200 -46.45 1.81 -0.53
CA MET A 200 -45.10 1.91 -1.08
C MET A 200 -45.10 1.94 -2.61
N ARG A 201 -46.04 1.23 -3.26
CA ARG A 201 -46.24 1.30 -4.70
C ARG A 201 -46.52 2.73 -5.15
N GLY A 202 -47.50 3.40 -4.55
CA GLY A 202 -47.89 4.77 -4.92
C GLY A 202 -46.91 5.86 -4.48
N LEU A 203 -46.20 5.68 -3.35
CA LEU A 203 -45.26 6.69 -2.86
C LEU A 203 -43.88 6.61 -3.51
N VAL A 204 -43.42 5.40 -3.85
CA VAL A 204 -42.02 5.15 -4.24
C VAL A 204 -41.92 4.31 -5.50
N LEU A 205 -42.49 3.10 -5.54
CA LEU A 205 -42.14 2.15 -6.61
C LEU A 205 -42.60 2.60 -8.00
N ASP A 206 -43.87 2.96 -8.17
CA ASP A 206 -44.41 3.40 -9.46
C ASP A 206 -43.79 4.73 -9.91
N PRO A 207 -43.69 5.77 -9.05
CA PRO A 207 -43.00 7.01 -9.43
C PRO A 207 -41.58 6.76 -9.93
N LEU A 208 -40.80 5.90 -9.24
CA LEU A 208 -39.42 5.63 -9.63
C LEU A 208 -39.29 4.62 -10.80
N GLY A 209 -40.41 4.12 -11.34
CA GLY A 209 -40.42 3.13 -12.41
C GLY A 209 -39.86 1.77 -11.99
N MET A 210 -39.94 1.42 -10.69
CA MET A 210 -39.52 0.15 -10.13
C MET A 210 -40.59 -0.93 -10.37
N LYS A 211 -40.82 -1.26 -11.65
CA LYS A 211 -41.92 -2.12 -12.11
C LYS A 211 -41.78 -3.59 -11.70
N ASP A 212 -40.58 -4.02 -11.35
CA ASP A 212 -40.25 -5.38 -10.92
C ASP A 212 -39.98 -5.43 -9.41
N SER A 213 -40.68 -4.60 -8.64
CA SER A 213 -40.52 -4.50 -7.19
C SER A 213 -41.87 -4.59 -6.45
N SER A 214 -41.88 -5.28 -5.31
CA SER A 214 -43.07 -5.42 -4.47
C SER A 214 -42.72 -5.72 -3.02
N TYR A 215 -43.52 -5.19 -2.10
CA TYR A 215 -43.49 -5.55 -0.67
C TYR A 215 -44.52 -6.62 -0.30
N ALA A 216 -45.29 -7.14 -1.26
CA ALA A 216 -46.31 -8.15 -0.98
C ALA A 216 -45.70 -9.42 -0.34
N GLN A 217 -46.35 -9.90 0.72
CA GLN A 217 -45.98 -11.10 1.47
C GLN A 217 -47.27 -11.88 1.80
N PRO A 218 -47.36 -13.18 1.47
CA PRO A 218 -46.42 -13.94 0.64
C PRO A 218 -46.32 -13.40 -0.79
N LEU A 219 -45.28 -13.80 -1.54
CA LEU A 219 -45.09 -13.33 -2.91
C LEU A 219 -46.26 -13.80 -3.81
N PRO A 220 -46.93 -12.88 -4.56
CA PRO A 220 -48.04 -13.23 -5.43
C PRO A 220 -47.66 -14.28 -6.47
N GLN A 221 -48.60 -15.16 -6.84
CA GLN A 221 -48.34 -16.30 -7.73
C GLN A 221 -47.70 -15.89 -9.06
N ALA A 222 -48.19 -14.81 -9.69
CA ALA A 222 -47.66 -14.26 -10.94
C ALA A 222 -46.17 -13.83 -10.89
N TRP A 223 -45.58 -13.71 -9.70
CA TRP A 223 -44.18 -13.30 -9.51
C TRP A 223 -43.27 -14.47 -9.12
N ARG A 224 -43.83 -15.61 -8.70
CA ARG A 224 -43.05 -16.75 -8.17
C ARG A 224 -42.15 -17.39 -9.21
N ASP A 225 -42.59 -17.45 -10.47
CA ASP A 225 -41.81 -18.05 -11.57
C ASP A 225 -40.54 -17.27 -11.91
N ARG A 226 -40.49 -15.99 -11.53
CA ARG A 226 -39.34 -15.11 -11.74
C ARG A 226 -38.44 -15.02 -10.51
N ALA A 227 -38.84 -15.58 -9.37
CA ALA A 227 -38.10 -15.50 -8.12
C ALA A 227 -36.96 -16.53 -8.09
N ALA A 228 -35.77 -16.08 -7.66
CA ALA A 228 -34.68 -17.00 -7.35
C ALA A 228 -35.01 -17.80 -6.07
N ALA A 229 -34.55 -19.05 -6.03
CA ALA A 229 -34.57 -19.86 -4.81
C ALA A 229 -33.39 -19.50 -3.91
N ALA A 230 -33.64 -19.40 -2.61
CA ALA A 230 -32.64 -19.21 -1.57
C ALA A 230 -31.76 -20.46 -1.43
N HIS A 231 -30.44 -20.27 -1.42
CA HIS A 231 -29.49 -21.33 -1.10
C HIS A 231 -28.83 -21.06 0.26
N VAL A 232 -29.01 -21.98 1.20
CA VAL A 232 -28.65 -21.81 2.61
C VAL A 232 -27.51 -22.73 3.03
N GLY A 233 -27.07 -22.56 4.28
CA GLY A 233 -26.12 -23.45 4.94
C GLY A 233 -24.65 -23.13 4.66
N ARG A 234 -23.76 -23.92 5.27
CA ARG A 234 -22.30 -23.68 5.18
C ARG A 234 -21.75 -23.83 3.76
N SER A 235 -22.35 -24.67 2.92
CA SER A 235 -21.99 -24.81 1.50
C SER A 235 -22.56 -23.67 0.65
N GLY A 236 -23.68 -23.06 1.06
CA GLY A 236 -24.39 -22.05 0.26
C GLY A 236 -25.07 -22.61 -0.99
N THR A 237 -25.25 -23.93 -1.06
CA THR A 237 -25.77 -24.67 -2.23
C THR A 237 -27.06 -25.45 -1.93
N VAL A 238 -27.49 -25.53 -0.66
CA VAL A 238 -28.71 -26.24 -0.27
C VAL A 238 -29.91 -25.36 -0.57
N VAL A 239 -30.79 -25.79 -1.48
CA VAL A 239 -32.05 -25.07 -1.77
C VAL A 239 -32.93 -25.12 -0.53
N LEU A 240 -33.38 -23.95 -0.07
CA LEU A 240 -34.28 -23.84 1.08
C LEU A 240 -35.64 -24.49 0.74
N PRO A 241 -36.23 -25.33 1.61
CA PRO A 241 -37.58 -25.86 1.40
C PRO A 241 -38.60 -24.75 1.18
N GLY A 242 -39.50 -24.92 0.21
CA GLY A 242 -40.42 -23.86 -0.21
C GLY A 242 -39.74 -22.70 -0.96
N LYS A 243 -38.47 -22.86 -1.35
CA LYS A 243 -37.61 -21.94 -2.11
C LYS A 243 -37.20 -20.66 -1.41
N TYR A 244 -38.02 -20.08 -0.54
CA TYR A 244 -37.72 -18.83 0.17
C TYR A 244 -38.66 -18.65 1.36
N HIS A 245 -38.27 -17.78 2.31
CA HIS A 245 -39.11 -17.39 3.43
C HIS A 245 -39.98 -16.16 3.10
N SER A 246 -41.10 -16.01 3.80
CA SER A 246 -41.89 -14.78 3.87
C SER A 246 -41.44 -13.89 5.04
N TYR A 247 -41.57 -12.57 4.88
CA TYR A 247 -41.13 -11.56 5.85
C TYR A 247 -42.18 -10.45 6.04
N PRO A 248 -43.17 -10.62 6.94
CA PRO A 248 -44.23 -9.63 7.19
C PRO A 248 -43.70 -8.30 7.76
N GLU A 249 -42.44 -8.29 8.23
CA GLU A 249 -41.67 -7.10 8.58
C GLU A 249 -41.18 -6.37 7.31
N MET A 250 -42.12 -6.04 6.44
CA MET A 250 -41.91 -5.58 5.08
C MET A 250 -40.93 -4.41 4.98
N ALA A 251 -41.09 -3.36 5.79
CA ALA A 251 -40.18 -2.21 5.79
C ALA A 251 -38.75 -2.60 6.21
N ALA A 252 -38.61 -3.62 7.05
CA ALA A 252 -37.32 -4.09 7.53
C ALA A 252 -36.63 -5.07 6.56
N ALA A 253 -37.38 -5.97 5.91
CA ALA A 253 -36.80 -7.11 5.19
C ALA A 253 -37.59 -7.65 3.97
N GLY A 254 -38.79 -7.13 3.67
CA GLY A 254 -39.74 -7.80 2.77
C GLY A 254 -39.78 -7.35 1.31
N LEU A 255 -38.89 -6.47 0.86
CA LEU A 255 -38.82 -6.05 -0.55
C LEU A 255 -38.33 -7.20 -1.44
N TRP A 256 -39.14 -7.58 -2.41
CA TRP A 256 -38.73 -8.32 -3.60
C TRP A 256 -38.43 -7.36 -4.74
N THR A 257 -37.31 -7.53 -5.42
CA THR A 257 -36.86 -6.57 -6.45
C THR A 257 -35.79 -7.17 -7.38
N THR A 258 -35.32 -6.35 -8.32
CA THR A 258 -34.17 -6.63 -9.20
C THR A 258 -33.06 -5.59 -8.98
N PRO A 259 -31.80 -5.89 -9.34
CA PRO A 259 -30.73 -4.90 -9.31
C PRO A 259 -31.03 -3.64 -10.12
N SER A 260 -31.73 -3.76 -11.26
CA SER A 260 -32.10 -2.64 -12.12
C SER A 260 -33.10 -1.68 -11.45
N ASP A 261 -34.07 -2.22 -10.71
CA ASP A 261 -35.03 -1.39 -9.97
C ASP A 261 -34.37 -0.67 -8.79
N LEU A 262 -33.53 -1.37 -8.03
CA LEU A 262 -32.75 -0.73 -6.97
C LEU A 262 -31.77 0.31 -7.54
N ALA A 263 -31.28 0.13 -8.76
CA ALA A 263 -30.48 1.15 -9.44
C ALA A 263 -31.30 2.39 -9.76
N ARG A 264 -32.57 2.27 -10.15
CA ARG A 264 -33.49 3.41 -10.32
C ARG A 264 -33.71 4.16 -9.01
N PHE A 265 -33.85 3.45 -7.89
CA PHE A 265 -33.89 4.06 -6.57
C PHE A 265 -32.63 4.89 -6.27
N ALA A 266 -31.44 4.33 -6.50
CA ALA A 266 -30.19 5.07 -6.31
C ALA A 266 -30.07 6.29 -7.25
N ILE A 267 -30.46 6.14 -8.51
CA ILE A 267 -30.48 7.25 -9.49
C ILE A 267 -31.42 8.37 -9.03
N ALA A 268 -32.60 8.03 -8.48
CA ALA A 268 -33.54 9.03 -7.98
C ALA A 268 -32.94 9.86 -6.83
N VAL A 269 -32.22 9.20 -5.91
CA VAL A 269 -31.47 9.89 -4.84
C VAL A 269 -30.39 10.79 -5.43
N GLN A 270 -29.64 10.33 -6.45
CA GLN A 270 -28.61 11.14 -7.12
C GLN A 270 -29.18 12.38 -7.81
N ARG A 271 -30.24 12.21 -8.60
CA ARG A 271 -30.91 13.31 -9.33
C ARG A 271 -31.41 14.38 -8.38
N ALA A 272 -32.11 13.96 -7.31
CA ALA A 272 -32.56 14.89 -6.27
C ALA A 272 -31.40 15.58 -5.55
N ARG A 273 -30.28 14.87 -5.31
CA ARG A 273 -29.09 15.45 -4.66
C ARG A 273 -28.44 16.55 -5.48
N VAL A 274 -28.43 16.43 -6.81
CA VAL A 274 -27.86 17.45 -7.71
C VAL A 274 -28.88 18.51 -8.14
N GLY A 275 -30.11 18.48 -7.60
CA GLY A 275 -31.13 19.49 -7.88
C GLY A 275 -31.80 19.36 -9.25
N ASP A 276 -31.87 18.15 -9.82
CA ASP A 276 -32.58 17.90 -11.07
C ASP A 276 -34.08 18.26 -10.96
N GLU A 277 -34.58 19.12 -11.85
CA GLU A 277 -35.97 19.60 -11.84
C GLU A 277 -36.99 18.48 -12.05
N GLY A 278 -36.61 17.39 -12.71
CA GLY A 278 -37.42 16.18 -12.90
C GLY A 278 -37.32 15.18 -11.74
N ALA A 279 -36.65 15.52 -10.64
CA ALA A 279 -36.53 14.63 -9.49
C ALA A 279 -37.87 14.48 -8.76
N ILE A 280 -38.25 13.22 -8.53
CA ILE A 280 -39.52 12.84 -7.88
C ILE A 280 -39.51 13.16 -6.38
N VAL A 281 -38.31 13.37 -5.80
CA VAL A 281 -38.06 13.65 -4.39
C VAL A 281 -37.39 15.02 -4.28
N LYS A 282 -37.77 15.83 -3.29
CA LYS A 282 -37.20 17.18 -3.13
C LYS A 282 -35.71 17.09 -2.74
N ALA A 283 -34.91 18.04 -3.25
CA ALA A 283 -33.49 18.12 -2.92
C ALA A 283 -33.20 18.27 -1.41
N GLY A 284 -34.04 19.02 -0.68
CA GLY A 284 -33.94 19.18 0.78
C GLY A 284 -34.16 17.87 1.54
N THR A 285 -35.05 17.01 1.04
CA THR A 285 -35.34 15.68 1.61
C THR A 285 -34.14 14.76 1.45
N VAL A 286 -33.55 14.69 0.26
CA VAL A 286 -32.34 13.89 0.04
C VAL A 286 -31.14 14.46 0.79
N THR A 287 -31.05 15.79 0.93
CA THR A 287 -30.03 16.41 1.79
C THR A 287 -30.15 15.96 3.24
N SER A 288 -31.38 15.83 3.76
CA SER A 288 -31.62 15.26 5.09
C SER A 288 -31.29 13.76 5.15
N MET A 289 -31.66 13.01 4.10
CA MET A 289 -31.40 11.57 3.99
C MET A 289 -29.90 11.24 4.01
N LEU A 290 -29.09 12.08 3.34
CA LEU A 290 -27.64 11.96 3.25
C LEU A 290 -26.89 12.82 4.28
N GLY A 291 -27.60 13.47 5.20
CA GLY A 291 -27.05 14.20 6.33
C GLY A 291 -26.71 13.23 7.46
N GLY A 292 -25.42 12.99 7.71
CA GLY A 292 -24.98 12.02 8.72
C GLY A 292 -25.51 12.36 10.13
N VAL A 293 -26.34 11.49 10.69
CA VAL A 293 -27.00 11.64 12.00
C VAL A 293 -26.17 11.04 13.13
N ALA A 294 -25.55 9.88 12.89
CA ALA A 294 -24.74 9.19 13.90
C ALA A 294 -23.49 8.56 13.29
N ARG A 295 -22.43 8.42 14.08
CA ARG A 295 -21.23 7.67 13.70
C ARG A 295 -21.50 6.17 13.81
N VAL A 296 -21.07 5.40 12.82
CA VAL A 296 -21.16 3.93 12.81
C VAL A 296 -19.78 3.33 13.10
N ASP A 297 -18.75 3.82 12.41
CA ASP A 297 -17.35 3.47 12.61
C ASP A 297 -16.44 4.65 12.17
N ASP A 298 -15.15 4.39 11.89
CA ASP A 298 -14.19 5.43 11.47
C ASP A 298 -14.48 6.01 10.09
N ASP A 299 -15.05 5.21 9.19
CA ASP A 299 -15.26 5.58 7.79
C ASP A 299 -16.75 5.83 7.47
N ARG A 300 -17.67 5.34 8.31
CA ARG A 300 -19.11 5.35 8.04
C ARG A 300 -19.93 6.13 9.06
N ARG A 301 -20.95 6.81 8.54
CA ARG A 301 -22.02 7.50 9.28
C ARG A 301 -23.37 6.92 8.87
N MET A 302 -24.36 7.01 9.74
CA MET A 302 -25.75 6.66 9.44
C MET A 302 -26.52 7.93 9.03
N GLY A 303 -27.15 7.92 7.87
CA GLY A 303 -28.14 8.90 7.43
C GLY A 303 -29.56 8.49 7.81
N LEU A 304 -30.56 8.91 7.04
CA LEU A 304 -31.94 8.43 7.20
C LEU A 304 -32.15 7.21 6.30
N GLY A 305 -31.95 6.02 6.85
CA GLY A 305 -32.07 4.73 6.16
C GLY A 305 -30.91 4.29 5.28
N LEU A 306 -29.90 5.13 5.06
CA LEU A 306 -28.69 4.79 4.30
C LEU A 306 -27.42 4.95 5.15
N PHE A 307 -26.46 4.05 4.95
CA PHE A 307 -25.09 4.26 5.44
C PHE A 307 -24.35 5.19 4.49
N LEU A 308 -23.45 6.00 5.03
CA LEU A 308 -22.73 7.05 4.30
C LEU A 308 -21.23 6.91 4.54
N CYS A 309 -20.42 6.91 3.48
CA CYS A 309 -18.96 7.00 3.57
C CYS A 309 -18.44 8.11 2.64
N GLY A 310 -17.23 8.62 2.89
CA GLY A 310 -16.69 9.75 2.13
C GLY A 310 -17.39 11.09 2.38
N LYS A 311 -17.02 12.10 1.57
CA LYS A 311 -17.50 13.49 1.60
C LYS A 311 -17.33 14.11 0.20
N GLY A 312 -18.03 15.23 -0.06
CA GLY A 312 -17.97 15.92 -1.36
C GLY A 312 -18.38 14.99 -2.50
N ASP A 313 -17.66 15.03 -3.61
CA ASP A 313 -17.91 14.15 -4.77
C ASP A 313 -17.66 12.67 -4.47
N ALA A 314 -16.85 12.37 -3.44
CA ALA A 314 -16.60 11.02 -2.96
C ALA A 314 -17.63 10.54 -1.93
N LEU A 315 -18.63 11.35 -1.57
CA LEU A 315 -19.71 10.91 -0.69
C LEU A 315 -20.44 9.76 -1.39
N ARG A 316 -20.50 8.59 -0.75
CA ARG A 316 -21.28 7.45 -1.19
C ARG A 316 -22.35 7.14 -0.16
N PHE A 317 -23.49 6.66 -0.65
CA PHE A 317 -24.52 6.03 0.15
C PHE A 317 -24.61 4.55 -0.17
N GLU A 318 -24.86 3.72 0.85
CA GLU A 318 -24.86 2.27 0.72
C GLU A 318 -25.86 1.59 1.66
N HIS A 319 -26.24 0.37 1.30
CA HIS A 319 -26.95 -0.54 2.20
C HIS A 319 -26.75 -2.01 1.78
N GLY A 320 -26.49 -2.88 2.75
CA GLY A 320 -26.44 -4.33 2.55
C GLY A 320 -27.75 -5.04 2.90
N GLY A 321 -27.99 -6.23 2.35
CA GLY A 321 -29.16 -7.04 2.63
C GLY A 321 -28.78 -8.49 2.93
N ALA A 322 -29.38 -9.07 3.97
CA ALA A 322 -29.26 -10.48 4.29
C ALA A 322 -30.61 -11.03 4.78
N ASN A 323 -31.17 -11.97 4.01
CA ASN A 323 -32.26 -12.88 4.40
C ASN A 323 -31.74 -14.32 4.25
N ALA A 324 -32.50 -15.33 4.67
CA ALA A 324 -32.11 -16.73 4.47
C ALA A 324 -31.80 -16.99 2.98
N GLY A 325 -30.55 -17.34 2.67
CA GLY A 325 -30.10 -17.65 1.32
C GLY A 325 -30.13 -16.48 0.32
N PHE A 326 -30.15 -15.23 0.78
CA PHE A 326 -29.99 -14.04 -0.07
C PHE A 326 -28.97 -13.07 0.51
N ARG A 327 -28.06 -12.57 -0.34
CA ARG A 327 -27.09 -11.53 0.04
C ARG A 327 -27.03 -10.46 -1.04
N CYS A 328 -27.21 -9.21 -0.62
CA CYS A 328 -27.36 -8.07 -1.51
C CYS A 328 -26.49 -6.89 -1.05
N PHE A 329 -26.05 -6.06 -1.99
CA PHE A 329 -25.34 -4.82 -1.68
C PHE A 329 -25.64 -3.76 -2.73
N LEU A 330 -26.04 -2.57 -2.27
CA LEU A 330 -26.23 -1.36 -3.05
C LEU A 330 -25.24 -0.32 -2.56
N GLN A 331 -24.50 0.30 -3.48
CA GLN A 331 -23.66 1.46 -3.19
C GLN A 331 -23.66 2.41 -4.39
N ALA A 332 -23.76 3.71 -4.13
CA ALA A 332 -23.71 4.72 -5.18
C ALA A 332 -23.09 6.02 -4.66
N THR A 333 -22.43 6.76 -5.54
CA THR A 333 -21.94 8.12 -5.27
C THR A 333 -23.13 9.07 -5.16
N ALA A 334 -23.07 10.05 -4.28
CA ALA A 334 -24.15 11.00 -4.08
C ALA A 334 -24.29 12.00 -5.24
N SER A 335 -23.16 12.39 -5.88
CA SER A 335 -23.14 13.51 -6.84
C SER A 335 -22.63 13.16 -8.24
N THR A 336 -21.76 12.14 -8.40
CA THR A 336 -21.14 11.86 -9.70
C THR A 336 -21.96 10.94 -10.61
N GLY A 337 -23.15 10.51 -10.16
CA GLY A 337 -24.05 9.68 -10.96
C GLY A 337 -23.56 8.24 -11.18
N GLN A 338 -22.68 7.73 -10.31
CA GLN A 338 -22.11 6.38 -10.41
C GLN A 338 -22.64 5.47 -9.30
N GLY A 339 -22.75 4.17 -9.55
CA GLY A 339 -23.30 3.24 -8.58
C GLY A 339 -23.37 1.80 -9.04
N ALA A 340 -23.66 0.88 -8.13
CA ALA A 340 -23.82 -0.53 -8.45
C ALA A 340 -24.74 -1.21 -7.46
N VAL A 341 -25.48 -2.20 -7.97
CA VAL A 341 -26.31 -3.10 -7.18
C VAL A 341 -25.95 -4.54 -7.53
N VAL A 342 -25.67 -5.34 -6.51
CA VAL A 342 -25.34 -6.77 -6.65
C VAL A 342 -26.26 -7.56 -5.74
N MET A 343 -26.95 -8.55 -6.29
CA MET A 343 -27.86 -9.44 -5.55
C MET A 343 -27.49 -10.89 -5.84
N THR A 344 -27.57 -11.74 -4.82
CA THR A 344 -27.21 -13.16 -4.91
C THR A 344 -28.24 -14.00 -4.17
N ASN A 345 -28.40 -15.25 -4.61
CA ASN A 345 -29.32 -16.22 -4.03
C ASN A 345 -28.60 -17.26 -3.16
N SER A 346 -27.55 -16.86 -2.41
CA SER A 346 -26.85 -17.74 -1.48
C SER A 346 -26.37 -17.03 -0.22
N ASP A 347 -26.37 -17.72 0.92
CA ASP A 347 -25.75 -17.27 2.17
C ASP A 347 -24.25 -16.97 2.00
N ARG A 348 -23.56 -17.68 1.09
CA ARG A 348 -22.15 -17.41 0.76
C ARG A 348 -21.95 -16.17 -0.11
N GLY A 349 -23.02 -15.61 -0.66
CA GLY A 349 -22.98 -14.39 -1.47
C GLY A 349 -22.39 -13.18 -0.74
N GLY A 350 -22.42 -13.18 0.60
CA GLY A 350 -21.77 -12.15 1.43
C GLY A 350 -20.26 -12.04 1.21
N ARG A 351 -19.61 -13.10 0.72
CA ARG A 351 -18.18 -13.12 0.39
C ARG A 351 -17.86 -12.41 -0.93
N ILE A 352 -18.86 -12.16 -1.78
CA ILE A 352 -18.63 -11.66 -3.15
C ILE A 352 -19.24 -10.28 -3.41
N VAL A 353 -20.40 -9.94 -2.84
CA VAL A 353 -21.17 -8.75 -3.22
C VAL A 353 -20.38 -7.44 -3.12
N ARG A 354 -19.60 -7.26 -2.05
CA ARG A 354 -18.75 -6.07 -1.85
C ARG A 354 -17.54 -6.06 -2.79
N SER A 355 -16.92 -7.21 -3.03
CA SER A 355 -15.76 -7.32 -3.93
C SER A 355 -16.15 -7.00 -5.37
N VAL A 356 -17.35 -7.42 -5.80
CA VAL A 356 -17.88 -7.07 -7.12
C VAL A 356 -18.11 -5.56 -7.24
N VAL A 357 -18.73 -4.92 -6.25
CA VAL A 357 -18.91 -3.45 -6.25
C VAL A 357 -17.57 -2.71 -6.24
N GLN A 358 -16.57 -3.17 -5.46
CA GLN A 358 -15.23 -2.58 -5.45
C GLN A 358 -14.53 -2.70 -6.81
N ARG A 359 -14.67 -3.85 -7.50
CA ARG A 359 -14.15 -4.02 -8.86
C ARG A 359 -14.82 -3.05 -9.82
N ILE A 360 -16.14 -2.88 -9.74
CA ILE A 360 -16.89 -1.91 -10.55
C ILE A 360 -16.41 -0.48 -10.25
N ALA A 361 -16.30 -0.09 -8.97
CA ALA A 361 -15.84 1.24 -8.58
C ALA A 361 -14.42 1.55 -9.11
N ALA A 362 -13.51 0.59 -9.07
CA ALA A 362 -12.16 0.74 -9.64
C ALA A 362 -12.19 0.84 -11.17
N SER A 363 -12.96 -0.03 -11.84
CA SER A 363 -13.14 -0.07 -13.28
C SER A 363 -13.75 1.22 -13.85
N TYR A 364 -14.70 1.82 -13.13
CA TYR A 364 -15.38 3.07 -13.48
C TYR A 364 -14.77 4.30 -12.78
N ARG A 365 -13.62 4.14 -12.12
CA ARG A 365 -12.83 5.23 -11.51
C ARG A 365 -13.62 6.12 -10.55
N TRP A 366 -14.43 5.52 -9.68
CA TRP A 366 -15.17 6.28 -8.67
C TRP A 366 -14.20 7.02 -7.75
N PRO A 367 -14.53 8.25 -7.31
CA PRO A 367 -13.72 8.96 -6.31
C PRO A 367 -13.61 8.12 -5.02
N PRO A 368 -12.41 7.99 -4.41
CA PRO A 368 -12.20 7.12 -3.25
C PRO A 368 -12.95 7.66 -2.02
N ALA A 369 -13.85 6.85 -1.45
CA ALA A 369 -14.68 7.27 -0.32
C ALA A 369 -14.06 6.94 1.05
N THR A 370 -13.15 5.97 1.09
CA THR A 370 -12.46 5.50 2.30
C THR A 370 -10.94 5.58 2.16
N ARG A 371 -10.22 5.46 3.27
CA ARG A 371 -8.75 5.35 3.22
C ARG A 371 -8.30 4.14 2.39
N THR A 372 -8.98 3.01 2.54
CA THR A 372 -8.70 1.79 1.77
C THR A 372 -8.94 2.00 0.28
N ASP A 373 -10.01 2.67 -0.13
CA ASP A 373 -10.27 2.99 -1.54
C ASP A 373 -9.16 3.87 -2.14
N ALA A 374 -8.66 4.83 -1.35
CA ALA A 374 -7.57 5.68 -1.77
C ALA A 374 -6.27 4.85 -1.95
N ILE A 375 -5.99 3.90 -1.05
CA ILE A 375 -4.83 3.00 -1.17
C ILE A 375 -4.98 2.05 -2.37
N ASP A 376 -6.17 1.50 -2.60
CA ASP A 376 -6.48 0.70 -3.80
C ASP A 376 -6.20 1.50 -5.08
N THR A 377 -6.59 2.77 -5.10
CA THR A 377 -6.30 3.69 -6.21
C THR A 377 -4.80 3.88 -6.40
N LEU A 378 -4.01 4.00 -5.32
CA LEU A 378 -2.54 4.09 -5.42
C LEU A 378 -1.92 2.84 -6.05
N CYS A 379 -2.56 1.68 -5.89
CA CYS A 379 -2.05 0.39 -6.34
C CYS A 379 -2.70 -0.12 -7.64
N ALA A 380 -3.67 0.62 -8.20
CA ALA A 380 -4.53 0.16 -9.29
C ALA A 380 -3.77 -0.30 -10.54
N SER A 381 -2.63 0.33 -10.87
CA SER A 381 -1.81 -0.04 -12.03
C SER A 381 -1.27 -1.47 -11.97
N MET A 382 -1.11 -2.04 -10.78
CA MET A 382 -0.59 -3.39 -10.55
C MET A 382 -1.69 -4.46 -10.55
N THR A 383 -2.96 -4.08 -10.67
CA THR A 383 -4.10 -5.03 -10.58
C THR A 383 -4.45 -5.72 -11.90
N LYS A 384 -3.64 -5.50 -12.95
CA LYS A 384 -3.77 -6.15 -14.25
C LYS A 384 -3.19 -7.57 -14.17
N PRO A 385 -3.82 -8.58 -14.80
CA PRO A 385 -3.22 -9.91 -14.94
C PRO A 385 -1.82 -9.83 -15.59
N GLY A 386 -0.90 -10.69 -15.14
CA GLY A 386 0.48 -10.73 -15.62
C GLY A 386 1.36 -9.55 -15.15
N HIS A 387 0.96 -8.86 -14.07
CA HIS A 387 1.73 -7.78 -13.48
C HIS A 387 2.25 -8.16 -12.08
N PRO A 388 3.58 -8.09 -11.83
CA PRO A 388 4.12 -8.29 -10.48
C PRO A 388 3.67 -7.12 -9.59
N GLY A 389 3.68 -7.25 -8.27
CA GLY A 389 3.04 -6.22 -7.47
C GLY A 389 3.61 -6.05 -6.07
N VAL A 390 2.71 -5.71 -5.15
CA VAL A 390 3.07 -5.35 -3.78
C VAL A 390 2.09 -5.93 -2.75
N ALA A 391 2.62 -6.29 -1.59
CA ALA A 391 1.86 -6.46 -0.35
C ALA A 391 1.97 -5.20 0.50
N VAL A 392 0.86 -4.79 1.11
CA VAL A 392 0.73 -3.59 1.93
C VAL A 392 0.09 -3.94 3.26
N ALA A 393 0.70 -3.49 4.36
CA ALA A 393 0.09 -3.51 5.68
C ALA A 393 0.15 -2.13 6.35
N VAL A 394 -0.92 -1.77 7.06
CA VAL A 394 -1.00 -0.55 7.88
C VAL A 394 -1.44 -0.95 9.28
N ILE A 395 -0.61 -0.65 10.27
CA ILE A 395 -0.91 -0.83 11.69
C ILE A 395 -1.01 0.54 12.36
N SER A 396 -2.06 0.77 13.12
CA SER A 396 -2.25 2.02 13.85
C SER A 396 -2.76 1.74 15.25
N LYS A 397 -2.07 2.26 16.27
CA LYS A 397 -2.44 2.10 17.69
C LYS A 397 -2.71 0.63 18.06
N GLY A 398 -1.80 -0.24 17.62
CA GLY A 398 -1.84 -1.69 17.83
C GLY A 398 -2.89 -2.48 17.04
N LYS A 399 -3.66 -1.84 16.15
CA LYS A 399 -4.67 -2.53 15.32
C LYS A 399 -4.20 -2.62 13.87
N MET A 400 -4.32 -3.81 13.28
CA MET A 400 -4.13 -4.00 11.84
C MET A 400 -5.29 -3.34 11.11
N MET A 401 -5.00 -2.22 10.45
CA MET A 401 -6.02 -1.40 9.79
C MET A 401 -6.17 -1.73 8.30
N LEU A 402 -5.08 -2.18 7.67
CA LEU A 402 -5.08 -2.69 6.30
C LEU A 402 -4.08 -3.84 6.21
N SER A 403 -4.46 -4.90 5.50
CA SER A 403 -3.57 -5.98 5.10
C SER A 403 -4.03 -6.49 3.73
N LYS A 404 -3.30 -6.18 2.66
CA LYS A 404 -3.75 -6.43 1.28
C LYS A 404 -2.60 -6.65 0.30
N GLY A 405 -2.82 -7.53 -0.67
CA GLY A 405 -1.93 -7.75 -1.81
C GLY A 405 -2.51 -7.20 -3.12
N TYR A 406 -1.62 -6.76 -4.01
CA TYR A 406 -1.92 -6.24 -5.34
C TYR A 406 -0.95 -6.84 -6.35
N GLY A 407 -1.45 -7.29 -7.50
CA GLY A 407 -0.63 -7.96 -8.52
C GLY A 407 -0.36 -9.43 -8.20
N GLU A 408 0.62 -10.01 -8.90
CA GLU A 408 0.93 -11.44 -8.86
C GLU A 408 2.27 -11.73 -8.15
N ALA A 409 2.23 -12.71 -7.25
CA ALA A 409 3.39 -13.23 -6.54
C ALA A 409 4.24 -14.09 -7.47
N ASN A 410 3.59 -14.77 -8.42
CA ASN A 410 4.23 -15.58 -9.45
C ASN A 410 3.48 -15.40 -10.77
N LEU A 411 4.17 -14.86 -11.78
CA LEU A 411 3.63 -14.57 -13.11
C LEU A 411 3.43 -15.83 -13.96
N GLU A 412 4.28 -16.85 -13.77
CA GLU A 412 4.18 -18.11 -14.52
C GLU A 412 2.87 -18.85 -14.25
N TYR A 413 2.38 -18.79 -13.00
CA TYR A 413 1.15 -19.46 -12.56
C TYR A 413 -0.03 -18.49 -12.32
N GLY A 414 0.18 -17.18 -12.52
CA GLY A 414 -0.84 -16.16 -12.24
C GLY A 414 -1.29 -16.13 -10.77
N LEU A 415 -0.40 -16.47 -9.84
CA LEU A 415 -0.73 -16.54 -8.41
C LEU A 415 -0.79 -15.13 -7.82
N PRO A 416 -1.90 -14.72 -7.17
CA PRO A 416 -2.04 -13.37 -6.64
C PRO A 416 -1.13 -13.15 -5.43
N ILE A 417 -0.66 -11.92 -5.24
CA ILE A 417 -0.09 -11.50 -3.96
C ILE A 417 -1.22 -11.44 -2.94
N THR A 418 -1.00 -12.08 -1.80
CA THR A 418 -1.87 -12.03 -0.62
C THR A 418 -1.09 -11.42 0.54
N PRO A 419 -1.75 -11.05 1.65
CA PRO A 419 -1.03 -10.65 2.86
C PRO A 419 -0.07 -11.70 3.42
N GLN A 420 -0.34 -12.99 3.16
CA GLN A 420 0.46 -14.12 3.61
C GLN A 420 1.62 -14.44 2.66
N THR A 421 1.71 -13.77 1.51
CA THR A 421 2.82 -13.95 0.59
C THR A 421 4.14 -13.53 1.24
N VAL A 422 5.13 -14.42 1.23
CA VAL A 422 6.45 -14.21 1.82
C VAL A 422 7.36 -13.51 0.81
N PHE A 423 8.00 -12.42 1.23
CA PHE A 423 8.96 -11.66 0.42
C PHE A 423 10.34 -11.67 1.05
N HIS A 424 11.38 -11.65 0.21
CA HIS A 424 12.72 -11.27 0.63
C HIS A 424 12.75 -9.75 0.90
N VAL A 425 13.00 -9.36 2.15
CA VAL A 425 12.91 -7.95 2.57
C VAL A 425 14.26 -7.23 2.52
N ALA A 426 15.30 -7.91 2.05
CA ALA A 426 16.63 -7.37 1.83
C ALA A 426 17.16 -6.62 3.06
N SER A 427 17.64 -5.39 2.89
CA SER A 427 18.28 -4.61 3.95
C SER A 427 17.37 -4.19 5.12
N VAL A 428 16.06 -4.44 5.08
CA VAL A 428 15.22 -4.33 6.29
C VAL A 428 15.69 -5.32 7.37
N SER A 429 16.30 -6.45 6.98
CA SER A 429 16.93 -7.43 7.89
C SER A 429 17.90 -6.82 8.90
N LYS A 430 18.54 -5.70 8.56
CA LYS A 430 19.51 -5.02 9.42
C LYS A 430 18.93 -4.58 10.76
N GLN A 431 17.65 -4.21 10.79
CA GLN A 431 16.96 -3.87 12.03
C GLN A 431 16.99 -5.05 13.02
N PHE A 432 16.75 -6.27 12.51
CA PHE A 432 16.70 -7.48 13.32
C PHE A 432 18.10 -7.91 13.78
N THR A 433 19.11 -7.82 12.92
CA THR A 433 20.49 -8.15 13.27
C THR A 433 21.02 -7.24 14.39
N SER A 434 20.81 -5.92 14.27
CA SER A 434 21.19 -4.98 15.34
C SER A 434 20.39 -5.22 16.62
N PHE A 435 19.11 -5.59 16.49
CA PHE A 435 18.27 -5.92 17.64
C PHE A 435 18.74 -7.18 18.36
N ALA A 436 19.21 -8.21 17.64
CA ALA A 436 19.82 -9.39 18.24
C ALA A 436 21.09 -9.05 19.05
N VAL A 437 21.93 -8.17 18.52
CA VAL A 437 23.12 -7.67 19.24
C VAL A 437 22.71 -6.86 20.47
N ALA A 438 21.68 -6.01 20.36
CA ALA A 438 21.17 -5.24 21.49
C ALA A 438 20.52 -6.13 22.58
N LEU A 439 19.87 -7.24 22.20
CA LEU A 439 19.40 -8.25 23.15
C LEU A 439 20.56 -8.90 23.90
N LEU A 440 21.64 -9.26 23.20
CA LEU A 440 22.84 -9.82 23.83
C LEU A 440 23.56 -8.82 24.73
N GLU A 441 23.54 -7.52 24.38
CA GLU A 441 24.02 -6.45 25.25
C GLU A 441 23.17 -6.33 26.52
N ALA A 442 21.84 -6.38 26.39
CA ALA A 442 20.94 -6.36 27.55
C ALA A 442 21.08 -7.61 28.43
N ASP A 443 21.42 -8.76 27.84
CA ASP A 443 21.76 -10.00 28.54
C ASP A 443 23.17 -9.94 29.19
N GLY A 444 23.93 -8.84 29.03
CA GLY A 444 25.27 -8.66 29.61
C GLY A 444 26.39 -9.44 28.92
N LYS A 445 26.14 -10.02 27.73
CA LYS A 445 27.07 -10.93 27.04
C LYS A 445 28.10 -10.25 26.16
N LEU A 446 27.79 -9.04 25.69
CA LEU A 446 28.66 -8.21 24.86
C LEU A 446 28.30 -6.73 25.06
N THR A 447 29.06 -5.82 24.45
CA THR A 447 28.61 -4.43 24.28
C THR A 447 28.89 -3.92 22.87
N PHE A 448 28.09 -2.97 22.39
CA PHE A 448 28.38 -2.27 21.14
C PHE A 448 29.76 -1.58 21.11
N GLY A 449 30.39 -1.36 22.27
CA GLY A 449 31.76 -0.84 22.39
C GLY A 449 32.87 -1.87 22.12
N ASP A 450 32.57 -3.18 22.10
CA ASP A 450 33.58 -4.22 21.91
C ASP A 450 34.27 -4.09 20.54
N ASP A 451 35.60 -4.32 20.50
CA ASP A 451 36.33 -4.59 19.26
C ASP A 451 35.76 -5.87 18.62
N VAL A 452 35.46 -5.82 17.32
CA VAL A 452 34.95 -6.97 16.56
C VAL A 452 35.85 -8.20 16.68
N ARG A 453 37.18 -8.00 16.79
CA ARG A 453 38.16 -9.10 16.87
C ARG A 453 38.12 -9.86 18.20
N LYS A 454 37.57 -9.24 19.26
CA LYS A 454 37.29 -9.94 20.54
C LYS A 454 36.38 -11.14 20.31
N HIS A 455 35.46 -11.02 19.35
CA HIS A 455 34.47 -12.06 19.03
C HIS A 455 34.88 -12.85 17.77
N LEU A 456 35.50 -12.18 16.78
CA LEU A 456 35.84 -12.75 15.48
C LEU A 456 37.33 -12.56 15.17
N ALA A 457 38.19 -13.42 15.71
CA ALA A 457 39.65 -13.33 15.57
C ALA A 457 40.17 -13.40 14.13
N TYR A 458 39.37 -13.90 13.18
CA TYR A 458 39.73 -13.96 11.75
C TYR A 458 39.58 -12.63 11.02
N VAL A 459 38.98 -11.60 11.64
CA VAL A 459 38.92 -10.25 11.06
C VAL A 459 40.33 -9.63 11.10
N PRO A 460 40.91 -9.19 9.96
CA PRO A 460 42.27 -8.67 9.93
C PRO A 460 42.50 -7.49 10.88
N ASP A 461 43.72 -7.39 11.42
CA ASP A 461 44.16 -6.20 12.13
C ASP A 461 44.53 -5.09 11.13
N PHE A 462 43.68 -4.07 11.04
CA PHE A 462 43.91 -2.88 10.21
C PHE A 462 44.71 -1.78 10.94
N GLY A 463 45.28 -2.08 12.12
CA GLY A 463 45.96 -1.12 12.99
C GLY A 463 45.00 -0.10 13.65
N LYS A 464 43.69 -0.38 13.62
CA LYS A 464 42.60 0.47 14.13
C LYS A 464 41.49 -0.39 14.74
N THR A 465 40.98 0.01 15.90
CA THR A 465 39.84 -0.66 16.55
C THR A 465 38.54 -0.45 15.77
N ILE A 466 37.89 -1.53 15.40
CA ILE A 466 36.56 -1.52 14.77
C ILE A 466 35.56 -2.07 15.78
N THR A 467 34.69 -1.21 16.32
CA THR A 467 33.70 -1.64 17.30
C THR A 467 32.45 -2.21 16.65
N LEU A 468 31.66 -3.00 17.40
CA LEU A 468 30.35 -3.47 16.94
C LEU A 468 29.41 -2.30 16.59
N ARG A 469 29.50 -1.18 17.32
CA ARG A 469 28.80 0.07 16.99
C ARG A 469 29.20 0.58 15.61
N HIS A 470 30.49 0.58 15.28
CA HIS A 470 30.95 1.02 13.96
C HIS A 470 30.35 0.18 12.82
N LEU A 471 30.19 -1.14 13.04
CA LEU A 471 29.51 -2.02 12.09
C LEU A 471 28.02 -1.64 11.95
N ALA A 472 27.31 -1.51 13.07
CA ALA A 472 25.88 -1.24 13.10
C ALA A 472 25.53 0.15 12.54
N THR A 473 26.41 1.14 12.67
CA THR A 473 26.18 2.52 12.21
C THR A 473 26.84 2.87 10.88
N HIS A 474 27.38 1.89 10.14
CA HIS A 474 28.07 2.10 8.84
C HIS A 474 29.24 3.09 8.91
N THR A 475 30.03 3.00 9.99
CA THR A 475 31.18 3.89 10.23
C THR A 475 32.49 3.10 10.42
N SER A 476 32.50 1.80 10.12
CA SER A 476 33.68 0.93 10.30
C SER A 476 34.82 1.18 9.31
N GLY A 477 34.53 1.73 8.13
CA GLY A 477 35.50 1.80 7.04
C GLY A 477 35.68 0.47 6.29
N LEU A 478 35.03 -0.62 6.70
CA LEU A 478 35.08 -1.90 5.95
C LEU A 478 34.51 -1.74 4.54
N ARG A 479 35.11 -2.44 3.57
CA ARG A 479 34.67 -2.47 2.18
C ARG A 479 33.40 -3.32 2.04
N ASP A 480 32.50 -2.93 1.14
CA ASP A 480 31.17 -3.56 0.99
C ASP A 480 31.25 -4.89 0.21
N GLN A 481 30.74 -5.97 0.81
CA GLN A 481 30.81 -7.33 0.27
C GLN A 481 30.26 -7.46 -1.15
N TRP A 482 29.14 -6.80 -1.48
CA TRP A 482 28.51 -6.94 -2.79
C TRP A 482 29.36 -6.35 -3.90
N GLN A 483 29.97 -5.21 -3.62
CA GLN A 483 30.83 -4.58 -4.61
C GLN A 483 32.16 -5.32 -4.74
N LEU A 484 32.75 -5.77 -3.63
CA LEU A 484 33.95 -6.60 -3.69
C LEU A 484 33.69 -7.90 -4.48
N LEU A 485 32.55 -8.57 -4.28
CA LEU A 485 32.14 -9.77 -5.02
C LEU A 485 32.03 -9.46 -6.52
N GLY A 486 31.38 -8.33 -6.85
CA GLY A 486 31.30 -7.85 -8.23
C GLY A 486 32.67 -7.63 -8.87
N ILE A 487 33.62 -7.01 -8.15
CA ILE A 487 35.00 -6.82 -8.63
C ILE A 487 35.75 -8.15 -8.75
N ALA A 488 35.51 -9.09 -7.84
CA ALA A 488 36.12 -10.43 -7.89
C ALA A 488 35.57 -11.32 -9.02
N GLY A 489 34.50 -10.91 -9.71
CA GLY A 489 33.94 -11.66 -10.82
C GLY A 489 32.57 -12.27 -10.60
N TRP A 490 32.00 -12.12 -9.40
CA TRP A 490 30.72 -12.70 -9.06
C TRP A 490 29.57 -11.93 -9.71
N ARG A 491 28.57 -12.68 -10.14
CA ARG A 491 27.28 -12.13 -10.54
C ARG A 491 26.34 -12.27 -9.34
N LEU A 492 25.47 -11.29 -9.14
CA LEU A 492 24.56 -11.29 -7.99
C LEU A 492 23.41 -12.32 -8.12
N ASP A 493 23.37 -13.09 -9.21
CA ASP A 493 22.52 -14.27 -9.40
C ASP A 493 23.27 -15.61 -9.19
N ASP A 494 24.59 -15.58 -8.93
CA ASP A 494 25.31 -16.75 -8.43
C ASP A 494 24.87 -17.07 -6.99
N VAL A 495 25.12 -18.31 -6.55
CA VAL A 495 24.94 -18.69 -5.14
C VAL A 495 26.01 -18.02 -4.29
N ILE A 496 25.58 -17.17 -3.34
CA ILE A 496 26.50 -16.45 -2.45
C ILE A 496 26.17 -16.83 -1.00
N THR A 497 27.06 -17.60 -0.39
CA THR A 497 26.94 -18.06 1.01
C THR A 497 27.63 -17.07 1.96
N THR A 498 27.35 -17.20 3.27
CA THR A 498 28.11 -16.48 4.31
C THR A 498 29.62 -16.75 4.18
N GLU A 499 30.04 -17.99 3.92
CA GLU A 499 31.47 -18.33 3.86
C GLU A 499 32.20 -17.63 2.71
N HIS A 500 31.59 -17.50 1.53
CA HIS A 500 32.17 -16.72 0.42
C HIS A 500 32.42 -15.25 0.82
N ILE A 501 31.54 -14.68 1.64
CA ILE A 501 31.72 -13.31 2.15
C ILE A 501 32.82 -13.26 3.22
N LEU A 502 32.85 -14.23 4.14
CA LEU A 502 33.86 -14.27 5.20
C LEU A 502 35.26 -14.48 4.64
N ASP A 503 35.41 -15.30 3.61
CA ASP A 503 36.67 -15.49 2.91
C ASP A 503 37.22 -14.15 2.38
N MET A 504 36.38 -13.32 1.75
CA MET A 504 36.78 -11.99 1.31
C MET A 504 37.11 -11.04 2.47
N VAL A 505 36.42 -11.15 3.61
CA VAL A 505 36.75 -10.36 4.80
C VAL A 505 38.14 -10.71 5.33
N ARG A 506 38.49 -12.00 5.37
CA ARG A 506 39.81 -12.48 5.83
C ARG A 506 40.95 -11.95 4.97
N HIS A 507 40.70 -11.74 3.67
CA HIS A 507 41.70 -11.27 2.73
C HIS A 507 41.80 -9.74 2.61
N GLN A 508 40.87 -8.99 3.23
CA GLN A 508 40.87 -7.53 3.18
C GLN A 508 42.15 -6.94 3.81
N LYS A 509 42.85 -6.06 3.08
CA LYS A 509 44.14 -5.48 3.51
C LYS A 509 44.04 -4.05 4.04
N GLU A 510 43.05 -3.30 3.59
CA GLU A 510 42.92 -1.87 3.92
C GLU A 510 41.44 -1.48 4.17
N LEU A 511 41.23 -0.42 4.94
CA LEU A 511 39.92 0.22 5.12
C LEU A 511 39.69 1.32 4.08
N ASN A 512 38.42 1.61 3.79
CA ASN A 512 38.01 2.80 3.03
C ASN A 512 38.41 4.11 3.74
N PHE A 513 38.41 4.11 5.08
CA PHE A 513 38.74 5.24 5.95
C PHE A 513 38.87 4.73 7.41
N ALA A 514 39.45 5.54 8.29
CA ALA A 514 39.56 5.22 9.71
C ALA A 514 38.17 5.08 10.38
N PRO A 515 37.96 4.09 11.27
CA PRO A 515 36.67 3.88 11.93
C PRO A 515 36.15 5.16 12.63
N GLY A 516 34.86 5.43 12.50
CA GLY A 516 34.20 6.63 13.03
C GLY A 516 34.38 7.91 12.20
N ALA A 517 35.35 7.97 11.28
CA ALA A 517 35.64 9.21 10.54
C ALA A 517 34.51 9.61 9.58
N ARG A 518 33.83 8.63 8.97
CA ARG A 518 32.82 8.85 7.91
C ARG A 518 31.70 7.83 8.02
N HIS A 519 30.56 8.16 7.43
CA HIS A 519 29.46 7.21 7.19
C HIS A 519 29.49 6.72 5.74
N LEU A 520 29.67 5.41 5.56
CA LEU A 520 29.59 4.73 4.28
C LEU A 520 28.93 3.36 4.48
N TYR A 521 27.76 3.19 3.86
CA TYR A 521 26.95 2.00 3.99
C TYR A 521 27.74 0.74 3.59
N SER A 522 27.78 -0.26 4.48
CA SER A 522 28.51 -1.51 4.27
C SER A 522 27.69 -2.70 4.76
N ASN A 523 27.40 -3.64 3.85
CA ASN A 523 26.72 -4.89 4.18
C ASN A 523 27.64 -5.84 4.95
N THR A 524 28.94 -5.79 4.69
CA THR A 524 29.97 -6.59 5.39
C THR A 524 29.86 -6.45 6.91
N GLY A 525 29.64 -5.22 7.40
CA GLY A 525 29.50 -5.00 8.83
C GLY A 525 28.31 -5.74 9.44
N TYR A 526 27.20 -5.87 8.71
CA TYR A 526 26.02 -6.59 9.19
C TYR A 526 26.15 -8.11 9.08
N THR A 527 26.87 -8.61 8.09
CA THR A 527 27.24 -10.04 8.04
C THR A 527 28.14 -10.39 9.23
N LEU A 528 29.11 -9.55 9.56
CA LEU A 528 29.93 -9.74 10.76
C LEU A 528 29.13 -9.65 12.06
N LEU A 529 28.14 -8.74 12.17
CA LEU A 529 27.26 -8.72 13.36
C LEU A 529 26.45 -10.01 13.51
N ALA A 530 26.03 -10.65 12.41
CA ALA A 530 25.38 -11.97 12.48
C ALA A 530 26.34 -13.04 13.01
N GLU A 531 27.61 -13.02 12.58
CA GLU A 531 28.64 -13.93 13.09
C GLU A 531 28.98 -13.68 14.56
N VAL A 532 28.95 -12.42 15.01
CA VAL A 532 29.08 -12.09 16.45
C VAL A 532 27.92 -12.68 17.24
N VAL A 533 26.67 -12.54 16.78
CA VAL A 533 25.51 -13.18 17.41
C VAL A 533 25.72 -14.69 17.48
N ARG A 534 26.17 -15.32 16.38
CA ARG A 534 26.45 -16.75 16.35
C ARG A 534 27.50 -17.17 17.36
N LYS A 535 28.63 -16.46 17.41
CA LYS A 535 29.73 -16.76 18.32
C LYS A 535 29.35 -16.59 19.79
N VAL A 536 28.67 -15.50 20.13
CA VAL A 536 28.35 -15.13 21.52
C VAL A 536 27.15 -15.92 22.06
N SER A 537 26.16 -16.24 21.22
CA SER A 537 24.97 -16.97 21.65
C SER A 537 25.08 -18.49 21.49
N GLY A 538 26.00 -18.98 20.66
CA GLY A 538 26.10 -20.39 20.29
C GLY A 538 25.03 -20.85 19.29
N ARG A 539 24.20 -19.95 18.74
CA ARG A 539 23.08 -20.25 17.84
C ARG A 539 23.20 -19.45 16.56
N SER A 540 22.75 -19.98 15.42
CA SER A 540 22.71 -19.20 14.18
C SER A 540 21.84 -17.95 14.34
N LEU A 541 22.03 -16.92 13.51
CA LEU A 541 21.13 -15.76 13.53
C LEU A 541 19.68 -16.16 13.26
N ALA A 542 19.46 -17.16 12.40
CA ALA A 542 18.14 -17.70 12.10
C ALA A 542 17.47 -18.28 13.35
N GLU A 543 18.16 -19.14 14.09
CA GLU A 543 17.67 -19.75 15.33
C GLU A 543 17.44 -18.70 16.41
N PHE A 544 18.41 -17.80 16.61
CA PHE A 544 18.35 -16.76 17.62
C PHE A 544 17.15 -15.83 17.40
N LEU A 545 16.97 -15.32 16.17
CA LEU A 545 15.85 -14.44 15.85
C LEU A 545 14.52 -15.19 15.90
N LYS A 546 14.46 -16.45 15.50
CA LYS A 546 13.24 -17.25 15.60
C LYS A 546 12.75 -17.32 17.05
N GLU A 547 13.62 -17.75 17.96
CA GLU A 547 13.28 -17.95 19.37
C GLU A 547 13.08 -16.64 20.12
N ARG A 548 13.99 -15.67 19.96
CA ARG A 548 14.00 -14.46 20.79
C ARG A 548 13.12 -13.34 20.23
N VAL A 549 12.73 -13.39 18.95
CA VAL A 549 12.02 -12.27 18.29
C VAL A 549 10.77 -12.73 17.55
N PHE A 550 10.87 -13.66 16.60
CA PHE A 550 9.76 -13.99 15.72
C PHE A 550 8.64 -14.74 16.44
N ASP A 551 8.96 -15.80 17.19
CA ASP A 551 7.95 -16.58 17.93
C ASP A 551 7.25 -15.72 19.00
N PRO A 552 7.97 -14.92 19.83
CA PRO A 552 7.32 -14.05 20.82
C PRO A 552 6.46 -12.94 20.21
N LEU A 553 6.80 -12.43 19.03
CA LEU A 553 5.99 -11.42 18.31
C LEU A 553 4.86 -12.04 17.49
N GLY A 554 4.86 -13.36 17.28
CA GLY A 554 3.90 -14.05 16.41
C GLY A 554 4.15 -13.81 14.92
N MET A 555 5.41 -13.56 14.53
CA MET A 555 5.82 -13.34 13.14
C MET A 555 6.00 -14.69 12.41
N LYS A 556 4.88 -15.36 12.12
CA LYS A 556 4.85 -16.78 11.67
C LYS A 556 5.45 -17.00 10.28
N GLY A 557 5.44 -15.98 9.43
CA GLY A 557 6.01 -16.05 8.08
C GLY A 557 7.46 -15.58 8.00
N ALA A 558 8.06 -15.21 9.14
CA ALA A 558 9.40 -14.64 9.18
C ALA A 558 10.48 -15.68 9.44
N HIS A 559 11.54 -15.68 8.62
CA HIS A 559 12.75 -16.46 8.85
C HIS A 559 13.96 -15.81 8.18
N VAL A 560 15.15 -16.04 8.74
CA VAL A 560 16.40 -15.80 8.01
C VAL A 560 16.62 -16.98 7.06
N HIS A 561 16.86 -16.69 5.79
CA HIS A 561 17.05 -17.64 4.70
C HIS A 561 18.54 -17.74 4.36
N ASP A 562 19.24 -18.53 5.16
CA ASP A 562 20.67 -18.84 5.07
C ASP A 562 20.96 -20.13 4.29
N ASP A 563 19.93 -20.76 3.74
CA ASP A 563 20.00 -21.88 2.81
C ASP A 563 19.20 -21.52 1.53
N HIS A 564 19.89 -21.43 0.40
CA HIS A 564 19.32 -21.08 -0.90
C HIS A 564 18.45 -22.19 -1.51
N GLU A 565 18.56 -23.44 -1.03
CA GLU A 565 17.78 -24.59 -1.50
C GLU A 565 16.49 -24.76 -0.70
N ARG A 566 16.38 -24.11 0.47
CA ARG A 566 15.21 -24.20 1.34
C ARG A 566 13.92 -23.85 0.60
N ILE A 567 12.95 -24.75 0.68
CA ILE A 567 11.60 -24.53 0.19
C ILE A 567 10.88 -23.55 1.11
N VAL A 568 10.28 -22.51 0.50
CA VAL A 568 9.51 -21.48 1.22
C VAL A 568 8.08 -21.46 0.66
N PRO A 569 7.08 -21.95 1.42
CA PRO A 569 5.67 -21.82 1.04
C PRO A 569 5.27 -20.36 0.82
N ASP A 570 4.33 -20.14 -0.10
CA ASP A 570 3.77 -18.81 -0.41
C ASP A 570 4.80 -17.71 -0.76
N ARG A 571 6.00 -18.10 -1.22
CA ARG A 571 7.08 -17.18 -1.61
C ARG A 571 6.76 -16.45 -2.92
N ALA A 572 6.89 -15.13 -2.92
CA ALA A 572 6.88 -14.34 -4.15
C ALA A 572 8.15 -14.57 -4.98
N TYR A 573 8.01 -14.57 -6.31
CA TYR A 573 9.14 -14.57 -7.25
C TYR A 573 9.52 -13.13 -7.60
N SER A 574 10.80 -12.91 -7.84
CA SER A 574 11.34 -11.56 -8.11
C SER A 574 11.50 -11.32 -9.61
N TYR A 575 11.10 -10.12 -10.05
CA TYR A 575 11.03 -9.75 -11.46
C TYR A 575 11.78 -8.45 -11.78
N ARG A 576 12.21 -8.34 -13.02
CA ARG A 576 12.67 -7.09 -13.65
C ARG A 576 11.94 -6.92 -14.97
N ARG A 577 11.86 -5.68 -15.46
CA ARG A 577 11.34 -5.40 -16.79
C ARG A 577 12.49 -5.05 -17.72
N ASP A 578 12.48 -5.64 -18.91
CA ASP A 578 13.33 -5.26 -20.02
C ASP A 578 12.50 -4.70 -21.19
N GLY A 579 13.13 -4.37 -22.32
CA GLY A 579 12.47 -3.80 -23.50
C GLY A 579 11.42 -4.72 -24.15
N THR A 580 11.36 -5.99 -23.77
CA THR A 580 10.47 -7.02 -24.35
C THR A 580 9.43 -7.57 -23.36
N GLY A 581 9.57 -7.31 -22.05
CA GLY A 581 8.59 -7.73 -21.05
C GLY A 581 9.17 -7.95 -19.66
N TRP A 582 8.43 -8.70 -18.84
CA TRP A 582 8.92 -9.16 -17.54
C TRP A 582 9.92 -10.30 -17.71
N ARG A 583 10.91 -10.34 -16.82
CA ARG A 583 11.91 -11.41 -16.70
C ARG A 583 12.13 -11.72 -15.23
N LYS A 584 12.43 -12.97 -14.91
CA LYS A 584 12.91 -13.34 -13.57
C LYS A 584 14.20 -12.59 -13.25
N ALA A 585 14.26 -12.06 -12.04
CA ALA A 585 15.48 -11.56 -11.42
C ALA A 585 15.83 -12.54 -10.30
N VAL A 586 16.72 -13.49 -10.63
CA VAL A 586 17.13 -14.58 -9.75
C VAL A 586 17.81 -14.01 -8.50
N LEU A 587 17.51 -14.62 -7.36
CA LEU A 587 18.10 -14.31 -6.06
C LEU A 587 18.53 -15.65 -5.42
N SER A 588 19.83 -15.83 -5.24
CA SER A 588 20.44 -17.07 -4.74
C SER A 588 21.31 -16.80 -3.50
N LEU A 589 20.90 -15.83 -2.67
CA LEU A 589 21.65 -15.44 -1.48
C LEU A 589 21.36 -16.39 -0.32
N ALA A 590 22.42 -16.88 0.32
CA ALA A 590 22.42 -17.76 1.48
C ALA A 590 23.33 -17.16 2.58
N ASN A 591 23.12 -15.89 2.91
CA ASN A 591 23.91 -15.19 3.92
C ASN A 591 23.04 -14.37 4.89
N ALA A 592 23.37 -14.44 6.17
CA ALA A 592 22.62 -13.80 7.23
C ALA A 592 23.09 -12.36 7.51
N GLY A 593 22.29 -11.61 8.28
CA GLY A 593 22.69 -10.33 8.86
C GLY A 593 22.34 -9.12 8.02
N ALA A 594 22.99 -8.98 6.86
CA ALA A 594 22.81 -7.81 5.98
C ALA A 594 21.52 -7.88 5.15
N THR A 595 21.04 -9.10 4.90
CA THR A 595 19.95 -9.44 3.98
C THR A 595 19.32 -10.79 4.39
N SER A 596 18.56 -11.41 3.48
CA SER A 596 17.97 -12.75 3.57
C SER A 596 16.97 -12.94 4.70
N LEU A 597 16.43 -11.87 5.29
CA LEU A 597 15.18 -11.97 6.01
C LEU A 597 14.04 -12.13 5.00
N PHE A 598 13.27 -13.20 5.16
CA PHE A 598 12.01 -13.43 4.48
C PHE A 598 10.91 -13.14 5.48
N ALA A 599 9.87 -12.42 5.07
CA ALA A 599 8.75 -12.06 5.92
C ALA A 599 7.51 -11.68 5.10
N THR A 600 6.35 -11.73 5.74
CA THR A 600 5.11 -11.17 5.21
C THR A 600 4.97 -9.68 5.57
N ALA A 601 4.01 -8.99 4.94
CA ALA A 601 3.70 -7.60 5.32
C ALA A 601 3.12 -7.52 6.75
N GLU A 602 2.39 -8.56 7.19
CA GLU A 602 1.83 -8.66 8.54
C GLU A 602 2.91 -8.86 9.59
N ASP A 603 3.90 -9.73 9.34
CA ASP A 603 5.04 -9.95 10.24
C ASP A 603 5.79 -8.63 10.51
N LEU A 604 6.07 -7.87 9.45
CA LEU A 604 6.77 -6.60 9.59
C LEU A 604 5.91 -5.50 10.25
N ALA A 605 4.58 -5.57 10.14
CA ALA A 605 3.71 -4.66 10.88
C ALA A 605 3.75 -4.97 12.39
N LEU A 606 3.81 -6.24 12.78
CA LEU A 606 4.01 -6.66 14.18
C LEU A 606 5.37 -6.20 14.70
N TRP A 607 6.43 -6.33 13.89
CA TRP A 607 7.75 -5.79 14.20
C TRP A 607 7.72 -4.28 14.46
N LEU A 608 7.08 -3.49 13.60
CA LEU A 608 6.96 -2.04 13.79
C LEU A 608 6.19 -1.70 15.07
N HIS A 609 5.14 -2.45 15.41
CA HIS A 609 4.39 -2.22 16.65
C HIS A 609 5.18 -2.56 17.92
N ASN A 610 6.17 -3.46 17.84
CA ASN A 610 7.08 -3.72 18.95
C ASN A 610 7.84 -2.46 19.39
N PHE A 611 8.04 -1.47 18.51
CA PHE A 611 8.67 -0.20 18.88
C PHE A 611 7.86 0.62 19.89
N SER A 612 6.53 0.49 19.91
CA SER A 612 5.68 1.09 20.95
C SER A 612 5.48 0.17 22.14
N MET A 613 5.21 -1.11 21.90
CA MET A 613 4.85 -2.07 22.96
C MET A 613 6.05 -2.51 23.78
N ALA A 614 7.24 -2.52 23.17
CA ALA A 614 8.47 -3.07 23.71
C ALA A 614 8.29 -4.50 24.27
N LYS A 615 7.41 -5.30 23.64
CA LYS A 615 7.07 -6.67 24.07
C LYS A 615 8.31 -7.56 24.09
N VAL A 616 9.15 -7.44 23.07
CA VAL A 616 10.47 -8.08 23.03
C VAL A 616 11.52 -7.03 23.33
N GLY A 617 12.47 -7.37 24.20
CA GLY A 617 13.64 -6.55 24.56
C GLY A 617 13.36 -5.43 25.57
N GLY A 618 12.10 -5.11 25.87
CA GLY A 618 11.77 -4.00 26.76
C GLY A 618 12.24 -2.65 26.22
N ARG A 619 12.03 -1.60 27.01
CA ARG A 619 12.33 -0.23 26.58
C ARG A 619 13.84 -0.01 26.37
N VAL A 620 14.67 -0.67 27.16
CA VAL A 620 16.14 -0.62 27.10
C VAL A 620 16.65 -0.98 25.70
N VAL A 621 16.20 -2.10 25.14
CA VAL A 621 16.66 -2.55 23.81
C VAL A 621 16.07 -1.69 22.69
N VAL A 622 14.79 -1.30 22.81
CA VAL A 622 14.13 -0.46 21.79
C VAL A 622 14.78 0.92 21.70
N ASP A 623 15.03 1.58 22.84
CA ASP A 623 15.68 2.90 22.85
C ASP A 623 17.13 2.80 22.36
N ARG A 624 17.84 1.71 22.70
CA ARG A 624 19.18 1.45 22.15
C ARG A 624 19.15 1.38 20.63
N LEU A 625 18.15 0.74 20.02
CA LEU A 625 18.02 0.62 18.56
C LEU A 625 17.85 1.99 17.87
N PHE A 626 17.26 2.98 18.57
CA PHE A 626 17.05 4.35 18.07
C PHE A 626 18.22 5.29 18.35
N GLU A 627 19.27 4.82 19.02
CA GLU A 627 20.47 5.61 19.29
C GLU A 627 21.23 5.89 17.99
N ARG A 628 21.17 7.15 17.53
CA ARG A 628 21.82 7.58 16.28
C ARG A 628 23.33 7.47 16.40
N GLY A 629 23.96 6.93 15.35
CA GLY A 629 25.41 6.92 15.24
C GLY A 629 25.98 8.34 15.15
N LYS A 630 27.24 8.50 15.50
CA LYS A 630 27.97 9.78 15.43
C LYS A 630 29.27 9.57 14.66
N THR A 631 29.73 10.58 13.94
CA THR A 631 31.12 10.61 13.47
C THR A 631 32.04 11.11 14.58
N VAL A 632 33.36 10.98 14.41
CA VAL A 632 34.38 11.49 15.35
C VAL A 632 34.16 12.98 15.69
N GLY A 633 33.60 13.78 14.77
CA GLY A 633 33.24 15.18 15.00
C GLY A 633 31.92 15.42 15.76
N GLY A 634 31.31 14.38 16.34
CA GLY A 634 30.09 14.47 17.17
C GLY A 634 28.77 14.65 16.40
N GLN A 635 28.81 14.80 15.07
CA GLN A 635 27.60 15.03 14.27
C GLN A 635 26.70 13.78 14.24
N PRO A 636 25.40 13.88 14.62
CA PRO A 636 24.49 12.74 14.61
C PRO A 636 24.10 12.36 13.17
N LEU A 637 24.32 11.10 12.82
CA LEU A 637 23.96 10.51 11.54
C LEU A 637 22.46 10.36 11.43
N ALA A 638 21.86 10.47 10.24
CA ALA A 638 20.46 10.09 10.01
C ALA A 638 20.23 8.55 10.04
N TYR A 639 21.12 7.82 10.73
CA TYR A 639 21.18 6.38 10.82
C TYR A 639 21.56 5.99 12.25
N ALA A 640 20.85 5.01 12.80
CA ALA A 640 21.05 4.41 14.11
C ALA A 640 21.52 2.95 13.95
N LEU A 641 21.13 2.04 14.83
CA LEU A 641 21.52 0.64 14.78
C LEU A 641 20.60 -0.13 13.81
N GLY A 642 20.76 0.11 12.51
CA GLY A 642 19.94 -0.52 11.46
C GLY A 642 18.67 0.25 11.11
N ILE A 643 18.49 1.44 11.68
CA ILE A 643 17.31 2.28 11.51
C ILE A 643 17.68 3.61 10.86
N VAL A 644 16.93 4.00 9.83
CA VAL A 644 17.03 5.32 9.21
C VAL A 644 16.08 6.28 9.91
N HIS A 645 16.58 7.42 10.35
CA HIS A 645 15.76 8.52 10.87
C HIS A 645 15.44 9.51 9.74
N GLY A 646 14.21 9.98 9.71
CA GLY A 646 13.78 10.96 8.73
C GLY A 646 12.49 11.67 9.14
N GLU A 647 11.89 12.32 8.16
CA GLU A 647 10.62 13.02 8.32
C GLU A 647 9.73 12.80 7.09
N HIS A 648 8.43 12.96 7.29
CA HIS A 648 7.43 13.03 6.23
C HIS A 648 6.36 14.04 6.65
N GLU A 649 6.19 15.09 5.84
CA GLU A 649 5.19 16.14 6.05
C GLU A 649 5.23 16.76 7.47
N GLY A 650 6.44 16.95 8.00
CA GLY A 650 6.68 17.56 9.32
C GLY A 650 6.59 16.59 10.50
N LEU A 651 6.30 15.31 10.27
CA LEU A 651 6.33 14.28 11.31
C LEU A 651 7.62 13.48 11.25
N ALA A 652 8.24 13.27 12.42
CA ALA A 652 9.37 12.37 12.54
C ALA A 652 8.95 10.94 12.21
N LEU A 653 9.79 10.24 11.46
CA LEU A 653 9.63 8.82 11.20
C LEU A 653 10.96 8.10 11.29
N ILE A 654 10.87 6.82 11.61
CA ILE A 654 11.97 5.87 11.50
C ILE A 654 11.60 4.77 10.52
N GLY A 655 12.58 4.11 9.93
CA GLY A 655 12.31 3.03 9.00
C GLY A 655 13.54 2.45 8.35
N HIS A 656 13.34 1.61 7.34
CA HIS A 656 14.41 1.13 6.46
C HIS A 656 13.83 0.69 5.12
N GLY A 657 14.64 0.80 4.06
CA GLY A 657 14.32 0.24 2.74
C GLY A 657 15.19 -0.97 2.41
N GLY A 658 14.74 -1.82 1.49
CA GLY A 658 15.50 -2.96 1.01
C GLY A 658 15.41 -3.11 -0.51
N SER A 659 16.46 -3.65 -1.10
CA SER A 659 16.57 -3.89 -2.54
C SER A 659 17.61 -4.96 -2.80
N ASP A 660 17.18 -6.14 -3.25
CA ASP A 660 18.03 -7.19 -3.84
C ASP A 660 17.28 -7.80 -5.03
N ALA A 661 18.00 -8.14 -6.10
CA ALA A 661 17.41 -8.59 -7.37
C ALA A 661 16.21 -7.68 -7.79
N GLY A 662 15.03 -8.28 -7.98
CA GLY A 662 13.76 -7.59 -8.23
C GLY A 662 12.99 -7.22 -6.97
N PHE A 663 13.33 -7.72 -5.78
CA PHE A 663 12.59 -7.36 -4.57
C PHE A 663 12.87 -5.92 -4.13
N ARG A 664 11.84 -5.23 -3.66
CA ARG A 664 11.90 -3.89 -3.08
C ARG A 664 11.04 -3.85 -1.83
N SER A 665 11.56 -3.37 -0.72
CA SER A 665 10.82 -3.27 0.54
C SER A 665 10.95 -1.88 1.16
N ASN A 666 9.92 -1.46 1.89
CA ASN A 666 10.01 -0.32 2.77
C ASN A 666 9.11 -0.49 3.99
N VAL A 667 9.67 -0.22 5.17
CA VAL A 667 8.95 -0.13 6.44
C VAL A 667 9.16 1.25 7.02
N ILE A 668 8.09 1.90 7.45
CA ILE A 668 8.14 3.19 8.16
C ILE A 668 7.24 3.16 9.39
N TRP A 669 7.71 3.77 10.47
CA TRP A 669 7.01 3.94 11.74
C TRP A 669 7.04 5.41 12.16
N PHE A 670 5.90 5.93 12.57
CA PHE A 670 5.70 7.27 13.11
C PHE A 670 5.43 7.14 14.62
N PRO A 671 6.45 7.30 15.49
CA PRO A 671 6.31 7.06 16.92
C PRO A 671 5.18 7.86 17.57
N GLU A 672 5.09 9.15 17.29
CA GLU A 672 4.08 10.05 17.86
C GLU A 672 2.63 9.72 17.48
N LYS A 673 2.44 8.98 16.37
CA LYS A 673 1.12 8.61 15.86
C LYS A 673 0.80 7.13 16.06
N GLU A 674 1.76 6.36 16.59
CA GLU A 674 1.74 4.91 16.64
C GLU A 674 1.27 4.29 15.31
N LEU A 675 1.82 4.79 14.20
CA LEU A 675 1.45 4.40 12.84
C LEU A 675 2.62 3.71 12.15
N GLY A 676 2.40 2.48 11.69
CA GLY A 676 3.33 1.70 10.88
C GLY A 676 2.76 1.46 9.48
N VAL A 677 3.60 1.61 8.46
CA VAL A 677 3.27 1.27 7.08
C VAL A 677 4.37 0.38 6.51
N VAL A 678 3.95 -0.76 5.96
CA VAL A 678 4.81 -1.76 5.31
C VAL A 678 4.40 -1.89 3.86
N VAL A 679 5.37 -1.85 2.95
CA VAL A 679 5.18 -2.12 1.52
C VAL A 679 6.30 -3.03 1.02
N LEU A 680 5.94 -4.23 0.56
CA LEU A 680 6.85 -5.23 0.01
C LEU A 680 6.49 -5.48 -1.45
N GLY A 681 7.47 -5.39 -2.36
CA GLY A 681 7.26 -5.56 -3.79
C GLY A 681 8.22 -6.55 -4.41
N ASN A 682 7.78 -7.23 -5.46
CA ASN A 682 8.55 -8.28 -6.13
C ASN A 682 9.03 -7.88 -7.53
N TYR A 683 9.18 -6.59 -7.82
CA TYR A 683 9.79 -6.12 -9.07
C TYR A 683 10.68 -4.89 -8.93
N SER A 684 11.74 -4.82 -9.75
CA SER A 684 12.87 -3.88 -9.55
C SER A 684 12.51 -2.39 -9.65
N ALA A 685 11.42 -2.08 -10.36
CA ALA A 685 10.89 -0.72 -10.52
C ALA A 685 9.82 -0.35 -9.47
N ALA A 686 9.49 -1.25 -8.55
CA ALA A 686 8.57 -0.94 -7.46
C ALA A 686 9.12 0.22 -6.63
N GLY A 687 8.25 1.18 -6.28
CA GLY A 687 8.59 2.36 -5.49
C GLY A 687 8.03 2.32 -4.06
N PRO A 688 8.36 1.30 -3.24
CA PRO A 688 7.68 1.07 -1.97
C PRO A 688 7.86 2.23 -0.99
N GLY A 689 9.01 2.92 -1.00
CA GLY A 689 9.23 4.07 -0.12
C GLY A 689 8.42 5.32 -0.47
N VAL A 690 8.04 5.49 -1.74
CA VAL A 690 7.11 6.56 -2.15
C VAL A 690 5.68 6.12 -1.84
N LEU A 691 5.35 4.86 -2.13
CA LEU A 691 4.02 4.31 -1.87
C LEU A 691 3.68 4.32 -0.36
N ALA A 692 4.59 3.87 0.50
CA ALA A 692 4.43 3.86 1.96
C ALA A 692 4.14 5.26 2.51
N ARG A 693 4.86 6.29 2.02
CA ARG A 693 4.62 7.69 2.41
C ARG A 693 3.28 8.22 1.92
N ARG A 694 2.87 7.90 0.69
CA ARG A 694 1.53 8.28 0.17
C ARG A 694 0.42 7.62 0.97
N ILE A 695 0.59 6.34 1.33
CA ILE A 695 -0.33 5.62 2.22
C ILE A 695 -0.38 6.29 3.60
N ALA A 696 0.76 6.66 4.18
CA ALA A 696 0.81 7.40 5.44
C ALA A 696 0.07 8.75 5.34
N SER A 697 0.23 9.52 4.25
CA SER A 697 -0.52 10.77 4.04
C SER A 697 -2.03 10.53 3.95
N VAL A 698 -2.47 9.48 3.24
CA VAL A 698 -3.88 9.08 3.19
C VAL A 698 -4.41 8.74 4.59
N TRP A 699 -3.59 8.06 5.39
CA TRP A 699 -3.98 7.63 6.73
C TRP A 699 -4.12 8.80 7.70
N LEU A 700 -3.07 9.63 7.77
CA LEU A 700 -2.95 10.74 8.70
C LEU A 700 -3.88 11.90 8.32
N GLY A 701 -4.06 12.20 7.03
CA GLY A 701 -5.00 13.20 6.56
C GLY A 701 -4.89 14.53 7.32
N LYS A 702 -5.88 14.85 8.15
CA LYS A 702 -5.91 16.09 8.98
C LYS A 702 -4.97 16.08 10.18
N GLU A 703 -4.44 14.92 10.57
CA GLU A 703 -3.48 14.77 11.67
C GLU A 703 -2.05 15.16 11.26
N LEU A 704 -1.82 15.37 9.96
CA LEU A 704 -0.59 15.96 9.46
C LEU A 704 -0.48 17.41 9.97
N PRO A 705 0.70 17.84 10.44
CA PRO A 705 0.95 19.23 10.73
C PRO A 705 0.54 20.11 9.54
N ARG A 706 -0.17 21.22 9.81
CA ARG A 706 -0.40 22.24 8.77
C ARG A 706 0.97 22.65 8.24
N ALA A 707 1.18 22.50 6.95
CA ALA A 707 2.45 22.84 6.32
C ALA A 707 2.82 24.27 6.69
N LYS A 708 3.83 24.46 7.55
CA LYS A 708 4.55 25.73 7.57
C LYS A 708 5.10 25.91 6.15
N PRO A 709 4.93 27.06 5.50
CA PRO A 709 5.53 27.28 4.19
C PRO A 709 7.03 27.07 4.34
N THR A 710 7.53 25.92 3.92
CA THR A 710 8.98 25.71 3.85
C THR A 710 9.51 26.78 2.92
N ALA A 711 10.65 27.41 3.26
CA ALA A 711 11.32 28.39 2.41
C ALA A 711 11.53 27.90 0.95
N GLN A 712 11.47 26.58 0.72
CA GLN A 712 11.45 25.94 -0.60
C GLN A 712 10.22 26.25 -1.48
N ALA A 713 9.05 26.54 -0.91
CA ALA A 713 7.83 26.86 -1.67
C ALA A 713 7.81 28.30 -2.22
N ARG A 714 8.75 29.15 -1.77
CA ARG A 714 8.92 30.54 -2.28
C ARG A 714 9.81 30.64 -3.52
N MET A 715 10.36 29.53 -4.05
CA MET A 715 11.21 29.58 -5.25
C MET A 715 10.38 29.79 -6.52
N ARG A 716 10.09 31.06 -6.82
CA ARG A 716 9.71 31.49 -8.17
C ARG A 716 10.86 31.15 -9.12
N ARG A 717 10.54 30.62 -10.31
CA ARG A 717 11.50 30.36 -11.39
C ARG A 717 12.16 31.68 -11.80
N SER A 718 13.38 31.95 -11.34
CA SER A 718 14.23 32.96 -11.97
C SER A 718 14.89 32.31 -13.19
N PHE A 719 14.79 32.98 -14.34
CA PHE A 719 15.37 32.50 -15.58
C PHE A 719 16.81 33.01 -15.68
N VAL A 720 17.81 32.14 -15.53
CA VAL A 720 19.21 32.51 -15.84
C VAL A 720 19.34 32.60 -17.36
N SER A 721 19.73 33.77 -17.88
CA SER A 721 19.88 33.99 -19.33
C SER A 721 20.95 33.08 -19.94
N ARG A 722 20.86 32.79 -21.25
CA ARG A 722 21.85 31.95 -21.97
C ARG A 722 23.28 32.51 -21.88
N ARG A 723 23.42 33.84 -21.79
CA ARG A 723 24.71 34.53 -21.64
C ARG A 723 25.33 34.24 -20.26
N ARG A 724 24.52 34.20 -19.20
CA ARG A 724 24.94 33.87 -17.82
C ARG A 724 25.23 32.39 -17.58
N MET A 725 24.61 31.45 -18.31
CA MET A 725 24.92 30.02 -18.15
C MET A 725 26.39 29.68 -18.44
N ARG A 726 27.07 30.47 -19.29
CA ARG A 726 28.49 30.27 -19.63
C ARG A 726 29.42 30.43 -18.42
N VAL A 727 29.02 31.25 -17.44
CA VAL A 727 29.77 31.51 -16.19
C VAL A 727 30.07 30.21 -15.44
N TYR A 728 29.11 29.28 -15.43
CA TYR A 728 29.16 28.04 -14.65
C TYR A 728 29.76 26.85 -15.39
N ILE A 729 29.91 26.93 -16.72
CA ILE A 729 30.45 25.83 -17.51
C ILE A 729 31.93 25.66 -17.17
N GLY A 730 32.34 24.44 -16.84
CA GLY A 730 33.71 24.15 -16.44
C GLY A 730 33.87 22.77 -15.82
N ARG A 731 35.12 22.43 -15.50
CA ARG A 731 35.46 21.29 -14.65
C ARG A 731 35.79 21.80 -13.26
N TYR A 732 35.30 21.10 -12.26
CA TYR A 732 35.51 21.38 -10.85
C TYR A 732 36.02 20.12 -10.17
N ARG A 733 36.96 20.25 -9.25
CA ARG A 733 37.65 19.13 -8.61
C ARG A 733 37.39 19.16 -7.11
N MET A 734 36.88 18.06 -6.58
CA MET A 734 36.57 17.90 -5.16
C MET A 734 37.77 17.34 -4.39
N ALA A 735 37.78 17.54 -3.06
CA ALA A 735 38.67 16.80 -2.17
C ALA A 735 38.48 15.28 -2.36
N GLY A 736 39.58 14.54 -2.54
CA GLY A 736 39.57 13.12 -2.95
C GLY A 736 39.64 12.90 -4.47
N GLY A 737 39.77 13.96 -5.27
CA GLY A 737 40.12 13.88 -6.69
C GLY A 737 38.94 13.69 -7.66
N LEU A 738 37.70 13.57 -7.18
CA LEU A 738 36.51 13.44 -8.02
C LEU A 738 36.29 14.73 -8.84
N ALA A 739 36.18 14.61 -10.16
CA ALA A 739 35.85 15.74 -11.02
C ALA A 739 34.33 15.83 -11.27
N VAL A 740 33.83 17.06 -11.34
CA VAL A 740 32.47 17.40 -11.73
C VAL A 740 32.53 18.26 -12.97
N ARG A 741 31.96 17.77 -14.06
CA ARG A 741 31.80 18.53 -15.30
C ARG A 741 30.44 19.22 -15.29
N VAL A 742 30.46 20.54 -15.40
CA VAL A 742 29.26 21.35 -15.62
C VAL A 742 29.23 21.76 -17.08
N PHE A 743 28.14 21.41 -17.78
CA PHE A 743 28.00 21.64 -19.20
C PHE A 743 26.58 22.01 -19.58
N ARG A 744 26.43 22.62 -20.75
CA ARG A 744 25.12 22.95 -21.31
C ARG A 744 24.59 21.78 -22.14
N ASP A 745 23.33 21.43 -21.90
CA ASP A 745 22.57 20.47 -22.70
C ASP A 745 21.28 21.14 -23.16
N LYS A 746 21.21 21.48 -24.45
CA LYS A 746 20.13 22.29 -25.05
C LYS A 746 19.91 23.62 -24.30
N ARG A 747 18.80 23.76 -23.56
CA ARG A 747 18.41 24.95 -22.77
C ARG A 747 18.69 24.79 -21.26
N LYS A 748 19.36 23.71 -20.84
CA LYS A 748 19.57 23.35 -19.43
C LYS A 748 21.06 23.32 -19.11
N LEU A 749 21.39 23.65 -17.87
CA LEU A 749 22.72 23.42 -17.30
C LEU A 749 22.71 22.05 -16.61
N ARG A 750 23.73 21.24 -16.81
CA ARG A 750 23.85 19.91 -16.18
C ARG A 750 25.18 19.77 -15.49
N ALA A 751 25.19 19.04 -14.37
CA ALA A 751 26.38 18.67 -13.65
C ALA A 751 26.52 17.14 -13.63
N GLN A 752 27.72 16.66 -13.93
CA GLN A 752 28.03 15.25 -13.94
C GLN A 752 29.34 15.02 -13.20
N ALA A 753 29.27 14.31 -12.08
CA ALA A 753 30.47 13.76 -11.46
C ALA A 753 30.95 12.53 -12.23
N ASP A 754 32.25 12.24 -12.15
CA ASP A 754 32.83 11.05 -12.77
C ASP A 754 32.10 9.77 -12.34
N GLY A 755 31.74 8.92 -13.32
CA GLY A 755 30.97 7.68 -13.08
C GLY A 755 29.50 7.87 -12.69
N ALA A 756 28.99 9.11 -12.60
CA ALA A 756 27.61 9.40 -12.23
C ALA A 756 26.71 9.80 -13.43
N ALA A 757 25.40 9.62 -13.26
CA ALA A 757 24.41 10.18 -14.17
C ALA A 757 24.38 11.71 -14.05
N ALA A 758 24.16 12.41 -15.17
CA ALA A 758 24.11 13.87 -15.19
C ALA A 758 22.84 14.41 -14.50
N LEU A 759 23.03 15.26 -13.50
CA LEU A 759 21.98 16.00 -12.82
C LEU A 759 21.63 17.26 -13.63
N GLU A 760 20.34 17.59 -13.70
CA GLU A 760 19.91 18.90 -14.19
C GLU A 760 20.09 19.94 -13.08
N LEU A 761 20.83 21.03 -13.36
CA LEU A 761 20.97 22.16 -12.46
C LEU A 761 19.86 23.17 -12.75
N MET A 762 18.80 23.14 -11.95
CA MET A 762 17.69 24.07 -12.03
C MET A 762 18.03 25.35 -11.25
N PRO A 763 18.00 26.55 -11.87
CA PRO A 763 18.36 27.78 -11.18
C PRO A 763 17.35 28.16 -10.08
N VAL A 764 17.89 28.70 -8.99
CA VAL A 764 17.17 29.23 -7.84
C VAL A 764 17.44 30.73 -7.69
N LYS A 765 18.73 31.10 -7.75
CA LYS A 765 19.26 32.48 -7.82
C LYS A 765 20.42 32.49 -8.81
N ASP A 766 21.00 33.65 -9.06
CA ASP A 766 22.05 33.80 -10.08
C ASP A 766 23.15 32.76 -9.97
N HIS A 767 23.70 32.48 -8.78
CA HIS A 767 24.75 31.48 -8.56
C HIS A 767 24.29 30.24 -7.78
N GLU A 768 22.98 30.06 -7.57
CA GLU A 768 22.42 28.99 -6.74
C GLU A 768 21.48 28.11 -7.56
N PHE A 769 21.66 26.79 -7.46
CA PHE A 769 20.94 25.78 -8.25
C PHE A 769 20.47 24.62 -7.38
N ILE A 770 19.43 23.92 -7.83
CA ILE A 770 19.05 22.59 -7.35
C ILE A 770 19.35 21.55 -8.42
N GLY A 771 20.19 20.57 -8.08
CA GLY A 771 20.50 19.41 -8.91
C GLY A 771 19.41 18.34 -8.84
N LEU A 772 18.63 18.15 -9.90
CA LEU A 772 17.55 17.17 -10.00
C LEU A 772 18.01 15.89 -10.71
N PRO A 773 17.48 14.69 -10.34
CA PRO A 773 16.42 14.46 -9.34
C PRO A 773 16.93 14.39 -7.89
N ALA A 774 18.25 14.42 -7.68
CA ALA A 774 18.89 14.24 -6.36
C ALA A 774 18.53 15.32 -5.32
N ARG A 775 17.95 16.45 -5.76
CA ARG A 775 17.62 17.64 -4.96
C ARG A 775 18.79 18.14 -4.10
N VAL A 776 20.01 18.11 -4.66
CA VAL A 776 21.20 18.69 -4.04
C VAL A 776 21.24 20.18 -4.31
N ARG A 777 21.58 20.99 -3.30
CA ARG A 777 21.74 22.44 -3.49
C ARG A 777 23.19 22.72 -3.88
N VAL A 778 23.38 23.46 -4.97
CA VAL A 778 24.70 23.80 -5.52
C VAL A 778 24.83 25.31 -5.57
N ILE A 779 25.86 25.85 -4.94
CA ILE A 779 26.16 27.28 -4.98
C ILE A 779 27.52 27.44 -5.65
N PHE A 780 27.60 28.22 -6.73
CA PHE A 780 28.85 28.56 -7.38
C PHE A 780 29.47 29.77 -6.70
N ASP A 781 30.78 29.70 -6.49
CA ASP A 781 31.59 30.85 -6.11
C ASP A 781 32.05 31.51 -7.43
N VAL A 782 31.72 32.79 -7.65
CA VAL A 782 31.93 33.51 -8.92
C VAL A 782 32.77 34.76 -8.67
N ALA A 783 33.79 34.96 -9.51
CA ALA A 783 34.59 36.18 -9.59
C ALA A 783 34.78 36.53 -11.07
N ASP A 784 34.75 37.82 -11.43
CA ASP A 784 34.94 38.32 -12.80
C ASP A 784 34.12 37.57 -13.88
N ASP A 785 32.81 37.41 -13.63
CA ASP A 785 31.89 36.68 -14.53
C ASP A 785 32.31 35.24 -14.86
N ARG A 786 33.07 34.60 -13.96
CA ARG A 786 33.49 33.20 -14.08
C ARG A 786 33.39 32.48 -12.74
N ALA A 787 32.80 31.29 -12.76
CA ALA A 787 32.78 30.46 -11.55
C ALA A 787 34.19 29.94 -11.23
N THR A 788 34.70 30.23 -10.03
CA THR A 788 36.01 29.80 -9.50
C THR A 788 35.91 28.54 -8.66
N GLY A 789 34.71 28.19 -8.20
CA GLY A 789 34.44 26.97 -7.44
C GLY A 789 32.95 26.68 -7.29
N MET A 790 32.60 25.58 -6.64
CA MET A 790 31.23 25.28 -6.22
C MET A 790 31.17 24.61 -4.85
N ARG A 791 30.10 24.89 -4.11
CA ARG A 791 29.73 24.27 -2.84
C ARG A 791 28.45 23.46 -3.02
N ILE A 792 28.52 22.17 -2.70
CA ILE A 792 27.44 21.20 -2.84
C ILE A 792 26.93 20.84 -1.45
N PHE A 793 25.63 21.05 -1.24
CA PHE A 793 24.91 20.75 -0.02
C PHE A 793 23.95 19.59 -0.28
N HIS A 794 24.23 18.47 0.37
CA HIS A 794 23.42 17.26 0.27
C HIS A 794 22.27 17.29 1.28
N ARG A 795 21.19 16.55 0.99
CA ARG A 795 20.02 16.46 1.86
C ARG A 795 20.31 15.86 3.25
N ASN A 796 21.40 15.10 3.37
CA ASN A 796 21.89 14.56 4.63
C ASN A 796 22.77 15.55 5.45
N GLY A 797 22.81 16.82 5.07
CA GLY A 797 23.60 17.86 5.74
C GLY A 797 25.07 17.93 5.31
N ARG A 798 25.56 16.97 4.50
CA ARG A 798 26.95 16.97 4.02
C ARG A 798 27.21 18.18 3.12
N LYS A 799 28.28 18.91 3.42
CA LYS A 799 28.80 20.02 2.61
C LYS A 799 30.09 19.58 1.93
N GLN A 800 30.23 19.83 0.64
CA GLN A 800 31.47 19.56 -0.10
C GLN A 800 31.82 20.76 -0.98
N ARG A 801 33.11 21.02 -1.12
CA ARG A 801 33.64 22.06 -2.01
C ARG A 801 34.34 21.41 -3.21
N ALA A 802 34.23 22.05 -4.36
CA ALA A 802 34.94 21.69 -5.58
C ALA A 802 35.55 22.96 -6.20
N ASP A 803 36.84 22.96 -6.47
CA ASP A 803 37.55 24.09 -7.03
C ASP A 803 37.61 23.99 -8.55
N ARG A 804 37.48 25.10 -9.27
CA ARG A 804 37.55 25.08 -10.74
C ARG A 804 38.96 24.69 -11.18
N VAL A 805 39.05 23.81 -12.17
CA VAL A 805 40.32 23.39 -12.78
C VAL A 805 40.35 23.72 -14.27
N ALA A 806 41.56 23.88 -14.82
CA ALA A 806 41.76 24.05 -16.25
C ALA A 806 41.23 22.84 -17.03
N ALA A 807 40.78 23.06 -18.27
CA ALA A 807 40.50 21.96 -19.18
C ALA A 807 41.85 21.36 -19.61
N GLU A 808 42.07 20.08 -19.33
CA GLU A 808 43.26 19.36 -19.81
C GLU A 808 43.26 19.33 -21.35
N GLY A 809 44.46 19.33 -21.94
CA GLY A 809 44.71 19.43 -23.39
C GLY A 809 44.05 18.33 -24.23
N LYS A 810 43.98 18.56 -25.54
CA LYS A 810 43.29 17.72 -26.53
C LYS A 810 43.99 16.40 -26.89
N GLN A 811 45.20 16.13 -26.40
CA GLN A 811 45.86 14.84 -26.59
C GLN A 811 45.37 13.86 -25.51
N GLY A 812 44.61 12.84 -25.91
CA GLY A 812 44.28 11.72 -25.04
C GLY A 812 45.55 10.94 -24.68
N PRO A 813 45.57 10.25 -23.51
CA PRO A 813 46.76 9.51 -23.12
C PRO A 813 46.99 8.34 -24.09
N ASP A 814 48.24 7.98 -24.31
CA ASP A 814 48.58 6.77 -25.05
C ASP A 814 48.11 5.55 -24.26
N PHE A 815 47.10 4.85 -24.76
CA PHE A 815 46.51 3.73 -24.04
C PHE A 815 47.43 2.51 -23.95
N THR A 816 48.46 2.42 -24.81
CA THR A 816 49.37 1.27 -24.85
C THR A 816 50.21 1.16 -23.56
N GLU A 817 50.54 2.29 -22.93
CA GLU A 817 51.29 2.34 -21.67
C GLU A 817 50.56 1.62 -20.51
N PHE A 818 49.23 1.65 -20.53
CA PHE A 818 48.41 1.05 -19.47
C PHE A 818 48.10 -0.44 -19.70
N ALA A 819 48.53 -1.01 -20.83
CA ALA A 819 48.27 -2.41 -21.12
C ALA A 819 49.04 -3.33 -20.17
N GLY A 820 48.41 -4.45 -19.80
CA GLY A 820 49.01 -5.46 -18.94
C GLY A 820 48.00 -6.24 -18.09
N ALA A 821 48.50 -7.26 -17.38
CA ALA A 821 47.73 -8.01 -16.40
C ALA A 821 47.89 -7.37 -15.01
N PHE A 822 46.77 -7.13 -14.32
CA PHE A 822 46.73 -6.48 -13.03
C PHE A 822 45.99 -7.35 -12.03
N TYR A 823 46.64 -7.68 -10.92
CA TYR A 823 46.16 -8.62 -9.91
C TYR A 823 45.91 -7.95 -8.56
N SER A 824 44.81 -8.31 -7.91
CA SER A 824 44.53 -7.92 -6.52
C SER A 824 44.68 -9.13 -5.61
N ASP A 825 45.61 -9.05 -4.65
CA ASP A 825 45.84 -10.05 -3.61
C ASP A 825 44.69 -10.13 -2.60
N GLU A 826 43.93 -9.04 -2.46
CA GLU A 826 42.75 -8.98 -1.59
C GLU A 826 41.54 -9.76 -2.15
N LEU A 827 41.45 -9.89 -3.48
CA LEU A 827 40.30 -10.50 -4.15
C LEU A 827 40.63 -11.76 -4.96
N ASP A 828 41.90 -12.14 -5.01
CA ASP A 828 42.43 -13.19 -5.89
C ASP A 828 41.87 -13.10 -7.32
N THR A 829 41.96 -11.91 -7.91
CA THR A 829 41.39 -11.64 -9.25
C THR A 829 42.31 -10.84 -10.13
N THR A 830 42.25 -11.11 -11.44
CA THR A 830 43.05 -10.44 -12.46
C THR A 830 42.18 -9.74 -13.51
N TYR A 831 42.49 -8.48 -13.76
CA TYR A 831 42.01 -7.73 -14.90
C TYR A 831 43.15 -7.55 -15.91
N ARG A 832 42.90 -7.84 -17.18
CA ARG A 832 43.84 -7.53 -18.26
C ARG A 832 43.39 -6.25 -18.95
N LEU A 833 44.20 -5.19 -18.86
CA LEU A 833 43.95 -3.96 -19.60
C LEU A 833 44.53 -4.10 -21.00
N VAL A 834 43.71 -3.82 -22.01
CA VAL A 834 44.05 -3.94 -23.43
C VAL A 834 43.52 -2.73 -24.19
N VAL A 835 44.14 -2.43 -25.34
CA VAL A 835 43.66 -1.42 -26.28
C VAL A 835 42.85 -2.13 -27.36
N GLU A 836 41.57 -1.80 -27.46
CA GLU A 836 40.66 -2.32 -28.49
C GLU A 836 39.91 -1.17 -29.13
N ASP A 837 39.92 -1.09 -30.46
CA ASP A 837 39.22 -0.05 -31.23
C ASP A 837 39.62 1.37 -30.78
N GLY A 838 40.91 1.55 -30.46
CA GLY A 838 41.46 2.82 -29.94
C GLY A 838 40.93 3.21 -28.56
N LYS A 839 40.44 2.25 -27.75
CA LYS A 839 39.92 2.49 -26.39
C LYS A 839 40.58 1.55 -25.40
N LEU A 840 40.83 2.03 -24.19
CA LEU A 840 41.25 1.18 -23.08
C LEU A 840 40.07 0.33 -22.59
N VAL A 841 40.32 -0.96 -22.43
CA VAL A 841 39.34 -1.97 -22.03
C VAL A 841 39.93 -2.82 -20.92
N ALA A 842 39.16 -3.03 -19.85
CA ALA A 842 39.48 -4.04 -18.84
C ALA A 842 38.75 -5.35 -19.19
N ARG A 843 39.51 -6.42 -19.45
CA ARG A 843 39.00 -7.78 -19.62
C ARG A 843 39.03 -8.52 -18.29
N HIS A 844 37.95 -9.22 -17.97
CA HIS A 844 37.83 -10.09 -16.81
C HIS A 844 37.24 -11.43 -17.21
N ARG A 845 37.78 -12.54 -16.69
CA ARG A 845 37.40 -13.91 -17.08
C ARG A 845 35.89 -14.16 -16.98
N ARG A 846 35.22 -13.62 -15.95
CA ARG A 846 33.78 -13.82 -15.71
C ARG A 846 32.87 -12.72 -16.29
N HIS A 847 33.38 -11.48 -16.41
CA HIS A 847 32.55 -10.33 -16.81
C HIS A 847 32.77 -9.91 -18.27
N GLY A 848 33.76 -10.47 -18.96
CA GLY A 848 34.13 -10.09 -20.31
C GLY A 848 34.73 -8.68 -20.37
N ARG A 849 34.24 -7.87 -21.31
CA ARG A 849 34.76 -6.53 -21.65
C ARG A 849 34.13 -5.43 -20.81
N ILE A 850 34.96 -4.62 -20.15
CA ILE A 850 34.56 -3.39 -19.44
C ILE A 850 35.26 -2.21 -20.10
N SER A 851 34.49 -1.32 -20.74
CA SER A 851 35.02 -0.11 -21.37
C SER A 851 35.48 0.92 -20.34
N LEU A 852 36.69 1.45 -20.53
CA LEU A 852 37.27 2.51 -19.71
C LEU A 852 37.28 3.83 -20.48
N LEU A 853 36.65 4.85 -19.88
CA LEU A 853 36.56 6.20 -20.41
C LEU A 853 37.64 7.07 -19.75
N PRO A 854 38.49 7.76 -20.51
CA PRO A 854 39.51 8.63 -19.93
C PRO A 854 38.86 9.80 -19.18
N LEU A 855 39.29 10.00 -17.94
CA LEU A 855 38.89 11.11 -17.06
C LEU A 855 40.03 12.10 -16.81
N GLY A 856 41.27 11.67 -17.07
CA GLY A 856 42.52 12.43 -17.03
C GLY A 856 43.67 11.53 -17.49
N GLN A 857 44.92 12.01 -17.39
CA GLN A 857 46.12 11.27 -17.86
C GLN A 857 46.21 9.84 -17.31
N ASP A 858 46.11 9.68 -15.99
CA ASP A 858 46.22 8.39 -15.29
C ASP A 858 44.88 7.92 -14.68
N ARG A 859 43.75 8.41 -15.21
CA ARG A 859 42.44 8.19 -14.59
C ARG A 859 41.40 7.76 -15.59
N PHE A 860 40.67 6.71 -15.24
CA PHE A 860 39.65 6.14 -16.09
C PHE A 860 38.38 5.81 -15.32
N GLY A 861 37.22 5.93 -15.97
CA GLY A 861 35.92 5.59 -15.42
C GLY A 861 35.23 4.50 -16.23
N SER A 862 34.32 3.76 -15.60
CA SER A 862 33.49 2.75 -16.25
C SER A 862 32.02 2.94 -15.87
N ARG A 863 31.13 2.38 -16.70
CA ARG A 863 29.68 2.36 -16.44
C ARG A 863 29.24 1.12 -15.65
N SER A 864 30.16 0.20 -15.37
CA SER A 864 29.87 -1.01 -14.61
C SER A 864 29.69 -0.66 -13.13
N TRP A 865 28.60 -1.13 -12.53
CA TRP A 865 28.22 -0.73 -11.17
C TRP A 865 29.25 -1.10 -10.09
N PHE A 866 30.02 -2.17 -10.30
CA PHE A 866 31.07 -2.63 -9.39
C PHE A 866 32.45 -2.03 -9.71
N PHE A 867 32.71 -1.68 -10.96
CA PHE A 867 34.00 -1.19 -11.48
C PHE A 867 33.89 0.31 -11.81
N GLY A 868 33.94 1.17 -10.78
CA GLY A 868 33.60 2.59 -10.92
C GLY A 868 34.65 3.41 -11.67
N SER A 869 35.81 3.60 -11.05
CA SER A 869 36.96 4.32 -11.60
C SER A 869 38.27 3.68 -11.15
N ILE A 870 39.30 3.87 -11.96
CA ILE A 870 40.67 3.47 -11.63
C ILE A 870 41.59 4.68 -11.73
N VAL A 871 42.58 4.72 -10.85
CA VAL A 871 43.72 5.66 -10.89
C VAL A 871 44.98 4.82 -11.03
N MET A 872 45.74 5.01 -12.11
CA MET A 872 46.99 4.28 -12.33
C MET A 872 48.01 4.68 -11.26
N THR A 873 48.81 3.70 -10.84
CA THR A 873 49.98 3.93 -9.99
C THR A 873 51.24 3.72 -10.83
N ARG A 874 52.30 4.43 -10.45
CA ARG A 874 53.59 4.40 -11.13
C ARG A 874 54.69 4.15 -10.11
N ASP A 875 55.74 3.46 -10.53
CA ASP A 875 56.97 3.30 -9.76
C ASP A 875 57.83 4.59 -9.79
N ASP A 876 58.96 4.58 -9.07
CA ASP A 876 59.88 5.71 -8.99
C ASP A 876 60.52 6.07 -10.35
N ALA A 877 60.50 5.15 -11.31
CA ALA A 877 60.96 5.38 -12.69
C ALA A 877 59.83 5.92 -13.60
N GLY A 878 58.64 6.17 -13.04
CA GLY A 878 57.48 6.69 -13.76
C GLY A 878 56.73 5.65 -14.57
N LYS A 879 57.05 4.35 -14.50
CA LYS A 879 56.35 3.28 -15.23
C LYS A 879 55.13 2.82 -14.46
N VAL A 880 54.05 2.47 -15.18
CA VAL A 880 52.82 1.97 -14.57
C VAL A 880 53.08 0.63 -13.85
N ASP A 881 52.90 0.62 -12.53
CA ASP A 881 53.13 -0.53 -11.66
C ASP A 881 51.81 -1.15 -11.13
N GLY A 882 50.68 -0.49 -11.39
CA GLY A 882 49.39 -0.90 -10.85
C GLY A 882 48.26 0.10 -11.08
N PHE A 883 47.13 -0.12 -10.40
CA PHE A 883 46.08 0.88 -10.26
C PHE A 883 45.32 0.73 -8.94
N ARG A 884 44.64 1.81 -8.53
CA ARG A 884 43.71 1.87 -7.40
C ARG A 884 42.28 2.00 -7.93
N LEU A 885 41.45 0.99 -7.67
CA LEU A 885 40.04 0.94 -8.05
C LEU A 885 39.15 1.54 -6.97
N SER A 886 38.26 2.43 -7.36
CA SER A 886 37.20 2.94 -6.50
C SER A 886 35.84 2.81 -7.18
N GLY A 887 34.80 2.53 -6.42
CA GLY A 887 33.42 2.61 -6.86
C GLY A 887 32.49 2.65 -5.66
N GLY A 888 31.25 3.09 -5.85
CA GLY A 888 30.16 3.04 -4.85
C GLY A 888 30.56 3.09 -3.37
N ARG A 889 30.88 1.93 -2.81
CA ARG A 889 31.18 1.63 -1.40
C ARG A 889 32.57 0.96 -1.17
N VAL A 890 33.41 0.87 -2.20
CA VAL A 890 34.79 0.36 -2.13
C VAL A 890 35.73 1.43 -2.68
N LEU A 891 36.69 1.86 -1.89
CA LEU A 891 37.64 2.92 -2.22
C LEU A 891 39.06 2.36 -2.23
N HIS A 892 39.82 2.81 -3.23
CA HIS A 892 41.26 2.60 -3.35
C HIS A 892 41.73 1.14 -3.27
N LEU A 893 40.92 0.19 -3.76
CA LEU A 893 41.31 -1.22 -3.84
C LEU A 893 42.51 -1.38 -4.78
N ARG A 894 43.58 -2.01 -4.30
CA ARG A 894 44.84 -2.09 -5.03
C ARG A 894 44.86 -3.27 -6.01
N PHE A 895 45.36 -2.98 -7.21
CA PHE A 895 45.79 -3.95 -8.19
C PHE A 895 47.24 -3.67 -8.58
N ARG A 896 48.09 -4.69 -8.59
CA ARG A 896 49.49 -4.61 -9.00
C ARG A 896 49.65 -5.18 -10.40
N LYS A 897 50.45 -4.54 -11.23
CA LYS A 897 50.83 -5.08 -12.54
C LYS A 897 51.66 -6.35 -12.32
N ARG A 898 51.28 -7.45 -12.96
CA ARG A 898 52.11 -8.66 -12.99
C ARG A 898 53.16 -8.49 -14.08
N THR A 899 54.40 -8.80 -13.76
CA THR A 899 55.40 -9.15 -14.77
C THR A 899 54.89 -10.39 -15.48
N GLU A 900 54.72 -10.30 -16.80
CA GLU A 900 54.35 -11.45 -17.64
C GLU A 900 55.52 -12.41 -17.82
#